data_AF-A0A8C7BIX1-F1
#
_entry.id   AF-A0A8C7BIX1-F1
#
_cell.length_a   1.000
_cell.length_b   1.000
_cell.length_c   1.000
_cell.angle_alpha   90.00
_cell.angle_beta   90.00
_cell.angle_gamma   90.00
#
_symmetry.space_group_name_H-M   'P 1'
#
loop_
_entity.id
_entity.type
_entity.pdbx_description
1 polymer ?
#
loop_
_entity_poly.entity_id
_entity_poly.type
_entity_poly.pdbx_seq_one_letter_code
_entity_poly.pdbx_strand_id
1 'polypeptide(L)'
;MACPWQFLFKAKSFRFNLTEETDINNNVGKASRAPSSLVTQDDPKCHSLGKHRNDSPQSLTGTVKTSPETLVKPDGPPSACPRHVRIKNWGSGMTFQDTLHHKAKGELACKSKSCLGAIMNPKSLTRGPRDKPTPPDELLPQAIEFVNQYYNSFKEAKIEEHLARVEAVTKEIETTGTYQLTGDELIFAAKQAWRNAPRCIGRIQWSNLQVFDARSCSTAKEMFEHICRHLRYATNNGNIRSAITVFPQRSDGKHDFRVWNAQLCIDLGWEPNGRDPEFFEIPPDLVLEVPMEHPRYEWFRELQLKWYALPAVANMLLEVGGLEFPGCPFNGWYMGTEIGVRDFCDVQRYNILEEVGRRMGLETHKLASLWKDRAVIEINVAVLHSFQKQNVTIMDHHSAAESFMKYMQSEYRSRGGCPADWIWLVPPISGSITPVFHQEMLNYVLSPFYYYQVEAWKTHAWQDEKKRPQRRKIPFKVLVKAVLFASMLMRKTMASRVRVTILFATETGKSETLAQDLGALFSCAFNPKVLCMDKYRLSHLEEEKLLVVVTSTFGNGDSPSNGEKLKKSLFVLKELTNKLRYAVFGLGSSMYPQFCAFAHDIDQKLSHLGASQLVLTGEGDELSGQEEAFRSWAVQTFKAACEAFDVRGKHGIQIPKRYTCSMTWDPQHYRLVQDSRPLDLNKALSSMHAKNVFTLRLKSQRNLQSPQSSRTTLLVELSCEDSLGLSYLPGEHLGICPGNQPALVQGILERVVDSPAPHQPVHLETLSESGSYWVRDKRLPPCSLSQALTYFLDITTPPTQLLLRKLAQLATEEAERQRLEILCQPSEYNKWKFTNSPTFLEVLQEFPSLRVSAGFLLSQLPILKPRYYSISSSRDCTPTEVHLTVAVLTYRTRDGQGPLHHGVCSTWLSNLKPQDPVPCFVRSAGNFQLPEDPSHPCILIGPGTGIAPFRGFWQQRLHDTKHKGFQAGRMTLVFGCRRPDEDHLYREEMLEMAQNGVLHEVHTAYSRLPGQPKVYVQDLLRQQLASEVLRVLHEEHGHLYVCGDVRMARDVARTLKGLVAAELSLSEEQVEDYFFQLKSQKRYHEDIFGALFTYEVKKDGAARQPSIPEFQ
;
A
#
# COMPACT_ATOMS: atom_id res chain seq x y z
N MET A 1 17.75 -28.94 -37.11
CA MET A 1 17.65 -28.85 -38.59
C MET A 1 18.80 -27.97 -39.09
N ALA A 2 19.10 -27.98 -40.40
CA ALA A 2 20.43 -27.61 -40.92
C ALA A 2 20.66 -26.11 -41.17
N CYS A 3 21.94 -25.74 -41.24
CA CYS A 3 22.45 -24.49 -41.83
C CYS A 3 22.43 -24.59 -43.38
N PRO A 4 22.29 -23.47 -44.12
CA PRO A 4 23.47 -22.74 -44.61
C PRO A 4 23.36 -21.20 -44.34
N TRP A 5 24.39 -20.37 -44.47
CA TRP A 5 25.53 -20.38 -45.40
C TRP A 5 26.87 -19.95 -44.76
N GLN A 6 27.98 -20.34 -45.40
CA GLN A 6 29.34 -19.83 -45.15
C GLN A 6 29.80 -18.92 -46.29
N PHE A 7 30.69 -17.97 -46.01
CA PHE A 7 31.67 -17.46 -46.98
C PHE A 7 33.02 -17.17 -46.30
N LEU A 8 34.11 -17.16 -47.08
CA LEU A 8 35.47 -17.35 -46.58
C LEU A 8 36.20 -16.06 -46.18
N PHE A 9 37.10 -16.18 -45.20
CA PHE A 9 38.18 -15.22 -44.97
C PHE A 9 39.13 -15.13 -46.17
N LYS A 10 39.68 -13.92 -46.41
CA LYS A 10 40.98 -13.76 -47.06
C LYS A 10 41.71 -12.55 -46.47
N ALA A 11 42.74 -12.82 -45.67
CA ALA A 11 43.63 -11.77 -45.20
C ALA A 11 44.56 -11.29 -46.32
N LYS A 12 44.81 -9.98 -46.38
CA LYS A 12 45.97 -9.39 -47.04
C LYS A 12 46.57 -8.35 -46.11
N SER A 13 47.83 -8.56 -45.73
CA SER A 13 48.64 -7.53 -45.10
C SER A 13 49.25 -6.64 -46.17
N PHE A 14 49.23 -5.33 -45.95
CA PHE A 14 50.19 -4.39 -46.54
C PHE A 14 50.48 -3.30 -45.51
N ARG A 15 51.76 -3.04 -45.27
CA ARG A 15 52.21 -1.81 -44.60
C ARG A 15 52.22 -0.68 -45.63
N PHE A 16 51.96 0.56 -45.24
CA PHE A 16 52.80 1.69 -45.68
C PHE A 16 52.78 2.84 -44.66
N ASN A 17 53.84 3.64 -44.73
CA ASN A 17 54.36 4.69 -43.85
C ASN A 17 53.40 5.50 -42.96
N LEU A 18 53.94 5.92 -41.80
CA LEU A 18 53.52 7.16 -41.15
C LEU A 18 53.92 8.36 -42.01
N THR A 19 53.02 9.33 -42.10
CA THR A 19 53.32 10.76 -42.34
C THR A 19 52.51 11.55 -41.32
N GLU A 20 52.98 12.76 -40.99
CA GLU A 20 52.60 13.46 -39.76
C GLU A 20 51.12 13.91 -39.74
N GLU A 21 50.38 13.51 -38.70
CA GLU A 21 49.17 14.21 -38.25
C GLU A 21 49.46 14.86 -36.89
N THR A 22 49.13 16.15 -36.77
CA THR A 22 49.45 16.97 -35.60
C THR A 22 48.47 16.76 -34.45
N ASP A 23 48.95 16.48 -33.24
CA ASP A 23 48.14 16.58 -32.02
C ASP A 23 47.79 18.05 -31.72
N ILE A 24 46.51 18.36 -31.75
CA ILE A 24 45.98 19.73 -31.60
C ILE A 24 45.96 20.17 -30.12
N ASN A 25 46.12 19.27 -29.16
CA ASN A 25 45.93 19.56 -27.73
C ASN A 25 47.13 20.20 -27.02
N ASN A 26 48.20 20.57 -27.73
CA ASN A 26 49.38 21.16 -27.09
C ASN A 26 49.95 22.35 -27.88
N ASN A 27 49.74 23.56 -27.37
CA ASN A 27 50.31 24.78 -27.94
C ASN A 27 50.64 25.83 -26.86
N VAL A 28 51.91 25.87 -26.45
CA VAL A 28 52.51 27.04 -25.80
C VAL A 28 52.94 28.00 -26.92
N GLY A 29 52.30 29.17 -27.01
CA GLY A 29 52.38 30.03 -28.20
C GLY A 29 53.72 30.74 -28.43
N LYS A 30 54.05 30.95 -29.71
CA LYS A 30 54.96 32.00 -30.22
C LYS A 30 54.33 32.71 -31.42
N ALA A 31 54.83 33.90 -31.77
CA ALA A 31 54.01 34.94 -32.39
C ALA A 31 54.39 35.35 -33.82
N SER A 32 53.38 35.95 -34.49
CA SER A 32 53.46 36.92 -35.59
C SER A 32 54.00 36.49 -36.97
N ARG A 33 53.12 36.53 -37.99
CA ARG A 33 53.09 37.58 -39.04
C ARG A 33 51.84 37.46 -39.94
N ALA A 34 51.58 38.51 -40.72
CA ALA A 34 50.53 38.68 -41.74
C ALA A 34 51.16 39.44 -42.95
N PRO A 35 50.49 39.76 -44.09
CA PRO A 35 49.06 39.68 -44.42
C PRO A 35 48.75 39.19 -45.87
N SER A 36 47.59 39.59 -46.44
CA SER A 36 47.14 39.61 -47.87
C SER A 36 46.55 38.31 -48.48
N SER A 37 45.58 38.31 -49.42
CA SER A 37 44.58 39.33 -49.87
C SER A 37 43.60 38.81 -50.97
N LEU A 38 42.37 39.38 -51.08
CA LEU A 38 41.47 39.43 -52.30
C LEU A 38 40.89 38.04 -52.77
N VAL A 39 39.86 37.75 -53.60
CA VAL A 39 38.80 38.39 -54.46
C VAL A 39 37.97 37.21 -55.09
N THR A 40 36.71 37.17 -55.61
CA THR A 40 35.37 37.87 -55.55
C THR A 40 34.29 36.99 -56.25
N GLN A 41 32.98 37.14 -55.90
CA GLN A 41 31.79 36.95 -56.79
C GLN A 41 31.44 35.52 -57.32
N ASP A 42 30.25 35.19 -57.88
CA ASP A 42 29.04 35.96 -58.32
C ASP A 42 27.71 35.14 -58.21
N ASP A 43 26.54 35.71 -58.60
CA ASP A 43 25.16 35.13 -58.64
C ASP A 43 24.48 35.43 -60.01
N PRO A 44 23.56 34.60 -60.61
CA PRO A 44 22.11 34.97 -60.60
C PRO A 44 20.99 33.90 -60.90
N LYS A 45 19.80 34.13 -60.30
CA LYS A 45 18.36 34.04 -60.78
C LYS A 45 17.91 33.25 -62.05
N CYS A 46 16.70 32.62 -62.00
CA CYS A 46 15.47 33.04 -62.78
C CYS A 46 14.17 32.15 -62.72
N HIS A 47 12.98 32.80 -62.62
CA HIS A 47 11.64 32.54 -63.28
C HIS A 47 10.85 31.18 -63.22
N SER A 48 9.50 31.04 -63.40
CA SER A 48 8.32 31.97 -63.58
C SER A 48 6.90 31.29 -63.63
N LEU A 49 5.80 32.05 -63.36
CA LEU A 49 4.35 31.88 -63.77
C LEU A 49 3.53 30.70 -63.15
N GLY A 50 2.17 30.69 -62.95
CA GLY A 50 0.97 31.57 -63.15
C GLY A 50 -0.31 30.89 -62.51
N LYS A 51 -1.63 31.21 -62.63
CA LYS A 51 -2.50 32.30 -63.20
C LYS A 51 -4.01 32.09 -62.80
N HIS A 52 -4.75 33.13 -62.32
CA HIS A 52 -6.24 33.39 -62.41
C HIS A 52 -7.32 32.45 -61.77
N ARG A 53 -8.60 32.82 -61.48
CA ARG A 53 -9.50 34.04 -61.60
C ARG A 53 -10.67 33.93 -60.52
N ASN A 54 -11.14 34.98 -59.82
CA ASN A 54 -12.33 35.89 -60.02
C ASN A 54 -13.75 35.23 -59.85
N ASP A 55 -14.88 35.85 -59.40
CA ASP A 55 -15.34 37.26 -59.19
C ASP A 55 -16.30 37.45 -57.95
N SER A 56 -17.03 38.58 -57.80
CA SER A 56 -17.95 39.00 -56.68
C SER A 56 -19.01 40.05 -57.19
N PRO A 57 -19.85 40.85 -56.43
CA PRO A 57 -20.04 41.09 -54.96
C PRO A 57 -21.52 41.36 -54.47
N GLN A 58 -21.71 42.03 -53.29
CA GLN A 58 -22.88 42.89 -52.85
C GLN A 58 -24.25 42.21 -52.46
N SER A 59 -25.22 42.82 -51.72
CA SER A 59 -25.27 43.99 -50.76
C SER A 59 -26.58 44.12 -49.92
N LEU A 60 -26.47 44.67 -48.68
CA LEU A 60 -27.43 45.43 -47.81
C LEU A 60 -28.98 45.25 -47.83
N THR A 61 -29.56 44.90 -46.66
CA THR A 61 -30.65 45.62 -45.91
C THR A 61 -31.02 44.83 -44.62
N GLY A 62 -31.84 45.37 -43.69
CA GLY A 62 -32.44 44.56 -42.61
C GLY A 62 -33.03 45.29 -41.39
N THR A 63 -33.80 44.54 -40.58
CA THR A 63 -34.34 44.93 -39.25
C THR A 63 -34.67 43.70 -38.38
N VAL A 64 -34.11 43.64 -37.15
CA VAL A 64 -34.81 43.48 -35.85
C VAL A 64 -36.13 42.64 -35.84
N LYS A 65 -36.33 41.57 -35.06
CA LYS A 65 -35.67 41.05 -33.82
C LYS A 65 -35.96 39.55 -33.56
N THR A 66 -35.23 38.95 -32.60
CA THR A 66 -35.50 37.71 -31.82
C THR A 66 -35.52 36.32 -32.51
N SER A 67 -34.65 35.42 -32.01
CA SER A 67 -34.68 33.93 -31.99
C SER A 67 -34.84 33.12 -33.31
N PRO A 68 -33.90 32.18 -33.57
CA PRO A 68 -34.17 30.99 -34.38
C PRO A 68 -33.68 29.67 -33.75
N GLU A 69 -34.17 28.54 -34.29
CA GLU A 69 -33.74 27.17 -33.96
C GLU A 69 -32.83 26.52 -35.04
N THR A 70 -32.20 25.43 -34.60
CA THR A 70 -31.35 24.37 -35.17
C THR A 70 -31.45 23.95 -36.66
N LEU A 71 -30.39 23.24 -37.13
CA LEU A 71 -30.21 22.39 -38.35
C LEU A 71 -29.67 23.13 -39.62
N VAL A 72 -28.70 22.64 -40.43
CA VAL A 72 -27.81 21.44 -40.41
C VAL A 72 -26.44 21.77 -41.10
N LYS A 73 -25.43 20.87 -40.99
CA LYS A 73 -24.03 21.00 -41.49
C LYS A 73 -23.83 20.95 -43.03
N PRO A 74 -22.61 21.22 -43.56
CA PRO A 74 -21.65 20.12 -43.82
C PRO A 74 -20.24 20.27 -43.16
N ASP A 75 -19.30 19.37 -43.45
CA ASP A 75 -18.19 19.00 -42.54
C ASP A 75 -16.82 19.70 -42.72
N GLY A 76 -16.04 19.64 -41.63
CA GLY A 76 -14.58 19.85 -41.57
C GLY A 76 -13.94 18.88 -40.54
N PRO A 77 -12.65 18.52 -40.68
CA PRO A 77 -12.08 17.36 -39.97
C PRO A 77 -11.84 17.57 -38.46
N PRO A 78 -12.09 16.55 -37.61
CA PRO A 78 -12.02 16.68 -36.15
C PRO A 78 -10.59 16.55 -35.60
N SER A 79 -9.93 17.68 -35.30
CA SER A 79 -8.55 17.68 -34.75
C SER A 79 -8.46 18.02 -33.25
N ALA A 80 -7.94 17.05 -32.49
CA ALA A 80 -7.26 17.15 -31.18
C ALA A 80 -7.91 17.95 -30.02
N CYS A 81 -8.36 17.21 -28.99
CA CYS A 81 -8.67 17.74 -27.67
C CYS A 81 -7.39 18.25 -26.95
N PRO A 82 -7.41 19.40 -26.22
CA PRO A 82 -6.21 19.97 -25.60
C PRO A 82 -5.64 19.09 -24.49
N ARG A 83 -4.31 18.94 -24.50
CA ARG A 83 -3.50 18.15 -23.55
C ARG A 83 -2.74 19.00 -22.52
N HIS A 84 -2.98 20.31 -22.46
CA HIS A 84 -2.04 21.29 -21.89
C HIS A 84 -2.72 22.32 -20.96
N VAL A 85 -2.01 22.82 -19.94
CA VAL A 85 -2.48 23.86 -19.00
C VAL A 85 -2.31 25.25 -19.61
N ARG A 86 -3.40 26.01 -19.72
CA ARG A 86 -3.39 27.29 -20.44
C ARG A 86 -3.04 28.48 -19.53
N ILE A 87 -1.84 29.05 -19.66
CA ILE A 87 -1.26 30.07 -18.77
C ILE A 87 -1.30 31.46 -19.42
N LYS A 88 -1.86 32.48 -18.74
CA LYS A 88 -1.93 33.86 -19.25
C LYS A 88 -0.78 34.73 -18.73
N ASN A 89 -0.09 35.42 -19.64
CA ASN A 89 0.81 36.52 -19.31
C ASN A 89 -0.03 37.78 -19.05
N TRP A 90 0.12 38.40 -17.88
CA TRP A 90 -0.67 39.57 -17.49
C TRP A 90 -0.08 40.91 -17.96
N GLY A 91 1.18 40.96 -18.37
CA GLY A 91 1.79 42.15 -18.96
C GLY A 91 1.51 42.29 -20.47
N SER A 92 1.41 41.19 -21.21
CA SER A 92 1.14 41.19 -22.66
C SER A 92 -0.24 40.66 -23.07
N GLY A 93 -1.06 40.18 -22.12
CA GLY A 93 -2.37 39.59 -22.37
C GLY A 93 -2.36 38.21 -23.06
N MET A 94 -1.24 37.79 -23.66
CA MET A 94 -1.10 36.53 -24.40
C MET A 94 -1.29 35.29 -23.52
N THR A 95 -1.69 34.17 -24.12
CA THR A 95 -1.98 32.93 -23.39
C THR A 95 -1.30 31.71 -24.02
N PHE A 96 -0.47 31.02 -23.25
CA PHE A 96 0.37 29.87 -23.65
C PHE A 96 -0.17 28.54 -23.10
N GLN A 97 0.49 27.41 -23.40
CA GLN A 97 0.05 26.07 -23.02
C GLN A 97 1.21 25.19 -22.51
N ASP A 98 1.18 24.79 -21.23
CA ASP A 98 2.16 23.90 -20.56
C ASP A 98 1.78 22.42 -20.72
N THR A 99 2.73 21.60 -21.16
CA THR A 99 2.53 20.21 -21.59
C THR A 99 3.05 19.15 -20.61
N LEU A 100 3.80 19.51 -19.56
CA LEU A 100 4.63 18.56 -18.78
C LEU A 100 4.32 18.45 -17.27
N HIS A 101 3.49 19.33 -16.73
CA HIS A 101 3.13 19.52 -15.30
C HIS A 101 2.94 18.26 -14.38
N HIS A 102 2.74 17.04 -14.90
CA HIS A 102 2.34 15.86 -14.12
C HIS A 102 3.27 14.64 -14.13
N LYS A 103 4.46 14.69 -14.76
CA LYS A 103 5.35 13.52 -14.85
C LYS A 103 6.66 13.59 -14.04
N ALA A 104 7.04 14.75 -13.52
CA ALA A 104 8.18 14.85 -12.59
C ALA A 104 7.76 14.43 -11.17
N LYS A 105 8.43 13.40 -10.61
CA LYS A 105 8.34 13.02 -9.18
C LYS A 105 9.67 13.32 -8.47
N GLY A 106 9.98 14.60 -8.36
CA GLY A 106 11.12 15.14 -7.63
C GLY A 106 11.13 16.66 -7.72
N GLU A 107 11.68 17.33 -6.71
CA GLU A 107 11.99 18.77 -6.80
C GLU A 107 13.25 18.94 -7.65
N LEU A 108 13.06 19.14 -8.94
CA LEU A 108 14.13 19.48 -9.88
C LEU A 108 14.51 20.95 -9.67
N ALA A 109 15.79 21.24 -9.44
CA ALA A 109 16.30 22.60 -9.27
C ALA A 109 16.23 23.45 -10.56
N CYS A 110 15.93 22.84 -11.70
CA CYS A 110 16.00 23.44 -13.03
C CYS A 110 15.09 24.68 -13.18
N LYS A 111 15.68 25.81 -13.58
CA LYS A 111 14.96 27.01 -14.03
C LYS A 111 14.42 26.74 -15.46
N SER A 112 13.57 27.60 -16.03
CA SER A 112 12.96 27.32 -17.35
C SER A 112 13.86 27.59 -18.58
N LYS A 113 15.14 27.92 -18.37
CA LYS A 113 16.13 28.25 -19.44
C LYS A 113 17.56 27.72 -19.17
N SER A 114 17.80 27.16 -17.98
CA SER A 114 19.08 26.59 -17.55
C SER A 114 18.83 25.40 -16.60
N CYS A 115 19.43 24.24 -16.90
CA CYS A 115 19.29 23.04 -16.06
C CYS A 115 20.30 23.08 -14.92
N LEU A 116 19.89 22.64 -13.73
CA LEU A 116 20.70 22.68 -12.50
C LEU A 116 20.92 21.27 -11.93
N GLY A 117 20.97 20.25 -12.79
CA GLY A 117 20.60 18.88 -12.39
C GLY A 117 21.33 17.72 -13.06
N ALA A 118 22.52 17.90 -13.63
CA ALA A 118 23.27 16.85 -14.33
C ALA A 118 23.59 15.59 -13.47
N ILE A 119 23.37 15.68 -12.16
CA ILE A 119 23.67 14.64 -11.16
C ILE A 119 22.51 13.61 -11.10
N MET A 120 22.81 12.36 -11.44
CA MET A 120 21.91 11.21 -11.26
C MET A 120 22.66 10.13 -10.47
N ASN A 121 22.41 10.04 -9.17
CA ASN A 121 23.23 9.20 -8.27
C ASN A 121 22.55 7.87 -7.88
N PRO A 122 22.99 6.73 -8.43
CA PRO A 122 22.78 5.43 -7.82
C PRO A 122 23.25 5.40 -6.37
N LYS A 123 22.40 4.84 -5.50
CA LYS A 123 22.55 4.83 -4.03
C LYS A 123 23.88 4.23 -3.56
N SER A 124 24.42 3.24 -4.29
CA SER A 124 25.66 2.54 -3.93
C SER A 124 26.92 3.42 -3.87
N LEU A 125 26.95 4.56 -4.59
CA LEU A 125 28.05 5.53 -4.50
C LEU A 125 27.65 6.79 -3.69
N THR A 126 26.59 6.71 -2.88
CA THR A 126 26.16 7.80 -1.98
C THR A 126 26.38 7.38 -0.54
N ARG A 127 27.36 7.98 0.16
CA ARG A 127 27.62 7.73 1.58
C ARG A 127 26.59 8.49 2.42
N GLY A 128 26.02 7.84 3.44
CA GLY A 128 25.17 8.50 4.43
C GLY A 128 25.99 9.34 5.41
N PRO A 129 25.33 10.12 6.28
CA PRO A 129 26.00 10.71 7.44
C PRO A 129 26.59 9.61 8.34
N ARG A 130 27.75 9.88 8.93
CA ARG A 130 28.36 9.10 10.01
C ARG A 130 28.39 9.99 11.25
N ASP A 131 27.59 9.66 12.27
CA ASP A 131 27.44 10.46 13.49
C ASP A 131 28.64 10.33 14.48
N LYS A 132 29.72 9.67 14.03
CA LYS A 132 30.95 9.35 14.77
C LYS A 132 32.14 9.24 13.80
N PRO A 133 33.38 9.51 14.22
CA PRO A 133 34.59 9.21 13.44
C PRO A 133 34.80 7.70 13.26
N THR A 134 35.68 7.34 12.31
CA THR A 134 36.21 5.97 12.17
C THR A 134 36.95 5.57 13.47
N PRO A 135 36.64 4.41 14.09
CA PRO A 135 37.36 3.92 15.27
C PRO A 135 38.87 3.75 15.02
N PRO A 136 39.77 3.98 16.00
CA PRO A 136 41.21 3.86 15.81
C PRO A 136 41.68 2.48 15.30
N ASP A 137 40.99 1.42 15.72
CA ASP A 137 41.20 0.03 15.33
C ASP A 137 40.76 -0.26 13.87
N GLU A 138 39.72 0.42 13.36
CA GLU A 138 39.41 0.45 11.93
C GLU A 138 40.39 1.35 11.15
N LEU A 139 40.82 2.47 11.76
CA LEU A 139 41.57 3.54 11.09
C LEU A 139 43.03 3.16 10.81
N LEU A 140 43.74 2.59 11.80
CA LEU A 140 45.18 2.32 11.69
C LEU A 140 45.56 1.41 10.50
N PRO A 141 44.85 0.30 10.22
CA PRO A 141 45.14 -0.51 9.03
C PRO A 141 44.97 0.26 7.71
N GLN A 142 43.91 1.06 7.59
CA GLN A 142 43.63 1.87 6.39
C GLN A 142 44.66 2.99 6.21
N ALA A 143 45.10 3.60 7.31
CA ALA A 143 46.15 4.63 7.31
C ALA A 143 47.48 4.06 6.81
N ILE A 144 47.88 2.89 7.33
CA ILE A 144 49.10 2.19 6.91
C ILE A 144 49.00 1.75 5.44
N GLU A 145 47.86 1.22 4.99
CA GLU A 145 47.64 0.86 3.58
C GLU A 145 47.80 2.08 2.66
N PHE A 146 47.25 3.24 3.02
CA PHE A 146 47.40 4.46 2.24
C PHE A 146 48.85 4.98 2.23
N VAL A 147 49.53 5.03 3.38
CA VAL A 147 50.96 5.44 3.45
C VAL A 147 51.83 4.51 2.60
N ASN A 148 51.58 3.20 2.64
CA ASN A 148 52.23 2.24 1.75
C ASN A 148 51.92 2.52 0.27
N GLN A 149 50.66 2.84 -0.08
CA GLN A 149 50.28 3.20 -1.46
C GLN A 149 51.01 4.46 -1.96
N TYR A 150 51.21 5.45 -1.08
CA TYR A 150 51.95 6.67 -1.39
C TYR A 150 53.45 6.40 -1.60
N TYR A 151 54.13 5.75 -0.66
CA TYR A 151 55.57 5.49 -0.78
C TYR A 151 55.92 4.51 -1.91
N ASN A 152 55.05 3.55 -2.23
CA ASN A 152 55.20 2.68 -3.40
C ASN A 152 54.96 3.38 -4.75
N SER A 153 54.57 4.67 -4.77
CA SER A 153 54.39 5.44 -6.01
C SER A 153 55.66 6.13 -6.52
N PHE A 154 56.71 6.22 -5.70
CA PHE A 154 58.00 6.78 -6.10
C PHE A 154 58.79 5.81 -6.99
N LYS A 155 59.61 6.35 -7.89
CA LYS A 155 60.52 5.56 -8.75
C LYS A 155 61.72 4.99 -8.00
N GLU A 156 62.08 5.60 -6.87
CA GLU A 156 63.21 5.27 -6.03
C GLU A 156 62.68 5.01 -4.61
N ALA A 157 63.15 3.94 -3.97
CA ALA A 157 62.58 3.45 -2.72
C ALA A 157 63.06 4.28 -1.50
N LYS A 158 62.18 5.14 -0.99
CA LYS A 158 62.40 6.00 0.18
C LYS A 158 62.18 5.27 1.51
N ILE A 159 62.93 4.17 1.73
CA ILE A 159 62.67 3.20 2.82
C ILE A 159 62.69 3.85 4.22
N GLU A 160 63.68 4.70 4.51
CA GLU A 160 63.81 5.33 5.83
C GLU A 160 62.68 6.35 6.10
N GLU A 161 62.35 7.19 5.13
CA GLU A 161 61.22 8.14 5.21
C GLU A 161 59.89 7.41 5.38
N HIS A 162 59.70 6.30 4.66
CA HIS A 162 58.50 5.48 4.68
C HIS A 162 58.26 4.87 6.07
N LEU A 163 59.28 4.22 6.64
CA LEU A 163 59.20 3.62 7.98
C LEU A 163 58.96 4.69 9.05
N ALA A 164 59.67 5.83 8.99
CA ALA A 164 59.48 6.94 9.91
C ALA A 164 58.06 7.55 9.82
N ARG A 165 57.47 7.63 8.61
CA ARG A 165 56.09 8.12 8.44
C ARG A 165 55.06 7.11 8.96
N VAL A 166 55.27 5.81 8.79
CA VAL A 166 54.40 4.77 9.35
C VAL A 166 54.41 4.80 10.89
N GLU A 167 55.60 4.93 11.52
CA GLU A 167 55.70 5.10 12.98
C GLU A 167 55.00 6.38 13.45
N ALA A 168 55.24 7.51 12.77
CA ALA A 168 54.62 8.80 13.10
C ALA A 168 53.09 8.75 13.02
N VAL A 169 52.52 8.17 11.95
CA VAL A 169 51.06 8.02 11.78
C VAL A 169 50.47 7.09 12.85
N THR A 170 51.14 5.97 13.14
CA THR A 170 50.71 5.04 14.20
C THR A 170 50.58 5.75 15.53
N LYS A 171 51.63 6.49 15.92
CA LYS A 171 51.68 7.27 17.16
C LYS A 171 50.68 8.43 17.20
N GLU A 172 50.39 9.06 16.06
CA GLU A 172 49.37 10.12 15.94
C GLU A 172 47.97 9.54 16.22
N ILE A 173 47.65 8.36 15.68
CA ILE A 173 46.38 7.65 15.91
C ILE A 173 46.27 7.18 17.36
N GLU A 174 47.33 6.59 17.94
CA GLU A 174 47.36 6.15 19.33
C GLU A 174 47.16 7.30 20.34
N THR A 175 47.68 8.49 20.03
CA THR A 175 47.63 9.64 20.96
C THR A 175 46.45 10.59 20.76
N THR A 176 45.89 10.67 19.55
CA THR A 176 44.80 11.62 19.21
C THR A 176 43.50 10.95 18.74
N GLY A 177 43.55 9.66 18.40
CA GLY A 177 42.45 8.94 17.74
C GLY A 177 42.33 9.20 16.24
N THR A 178 43.22 9.99 15.64
CA THR A 178 43.22 10.29 14.19
C THR A 178 44.63 10.60 13.68
N TYR A 179 44.80 10.96 12.41
CA TYR A 179 46.08 11.46 11.87
C TYR A 179 45.85 12.50 10.77
N GLN A 180 46.85 13.34 10.50
CA GLN A 180 46.82 14.33 9.43
C GLN A 180 47.69 13.93 8.24
N LEU A 181 47.15 14.12 7.03
CA LEU A 181 47.90 13.97 5.78
C LEU A 181 48.89 15.12 5.57
N THR A 182 50.07 14.83 5.02
CA THR A 182 50.95 15.87 4.46
C THR A 182 50.31 16.51 3.22
N GLY A 183 50.86 17.63 2.76
CA GLY A 183 50.38 18.27 1.53
C GLY A 183 50.51 17.37 0.30
N ASP A 184 51.64 16.68 0.15
CA ASP A 184 51.90 15.78 -0.97
C ASP A 184 51.07 14.49 -0.90
N GLU A 185 50.86 13.94 0.29
CA GLU A 185 49.91 12.83 0.53
C GLU A 185 48.49 13.23 0.11
N LEU A 186 48.02 14.44 0.46
CA LEU A 186 46.70 14.92 0.04
C LEU A 186 46.60 15.09 -1.49
N ILE A 187 47.64 15.65 -2.11
CA ILE A 187 47.71 15.83 -3.57
C ILE A 187 47.66 14.46 -4.27
N PHE A 188 48.41 13.48 -3.78
CA PHE A 188 48.38 12.10 -4.27
C PHE A 188 47.01 11.46 -4.07
N ALA A 189 46.42 11.59 -2.89
CA ALA A 189 45.11 11.01 -2.55
C ALA A 189 44.00 11.50 -3.47
N ALA A 190 43.89 12.81 -3.67
CA ALA A 190 42.90 13.40 -4.56
C ALA A 190 43.09 12.96 -6.04
N LYS A 191 44.35 12.85 -6.48
CA LYS A 191 44.67 12.36 -7.84
C LYS A 191 44.31 10.88 -8.01
N GLN A 192 44.61 10.03 -7.03
CA GLN A 192 44.20 8.62 -7.02
C GLN A 192 42.67 8.46 -6.95
N ALA A 193 41.97 9.26 -6.15
CA ALA A 193 40.51 9.23 -6.08
C ALA A 193 39.84 9.55 -7.42
N TRP A 194 40.41 10.44 -8.24
CA TRP A 194 39.90 10.69 -9.59
C TRP A 194 40.21 9.54 -10.55
N ARG A 195 41.43 8.99 -10.52
CA ARG A 195 41.83 7.80 -11.27
C ARG A 195 40.90 6.61 -10.99
N ASN A 196 40.50 6.44 -9.72
CA ASN A 196 39.61 5.37 -9.27
C ASN A 196 38.12 5.62 -9.60
N ALA A 197 37.70 6.81 -10.02
CA ALA A 197 36.29 7.18 -10.16
C ALA A 197 35.57 6.46 -11.34
N PRO A 198 34.66 5.50 -11.10
CA PRO A 198 34.17 4.59 -12.14
C PRO A 198 33.25 5.24 -13.18
N ARG A 199 32.77 6.47 -12.95
CA ARG A 199 31.86 7.20 -13.86
C ARG A 199 32.53 8.27 -14.73
N CYS A 200 33.74 8.71 -14.41
CA CYS A 200 34.33 9.86 -15.11
C CYS A 200 35.09 9.40 -16.36
N ILE A 201 34.46 9.47 -17.53
CA ILE A 201 35.06 9.05 -18.81
C ILE A 201 36.37 9.82 -19.12
N GLY A 202 36.44 11.10 -18.75
CA GLY A 202 37.61 11.97 -18.94
C GLY A 202 38.80 11.75 -17.98
N ARG A 203 38.73 10.78 -17.06
CA ARG A 203 39.73 10.61 -15.97
C ARG A 203 41.16 10.23 -16.39
N ILE A 204 41.45 10.14 -17.69
CA ILE A 204 42.84 10.01 -18.18
C ILE A 204 43.74 11.17 -17.73
N GLN A 205 43.18 12.36 -17.51
CA GLN A 205 43.90 13.56 -17.05
C GLN A 205 44.11 13.61 -15.52
N TRP A 206 43.94 12.48 -14.79
CA TRP A 206 44.02 12.44 -13.33
C TRP A 206 45.34 13.00 -12.75
N SER A 207 46.46 12.81 -13.46
CA SER A 207 47.76 13.36 -13.10
C SER A 207 47.82 14.90 -13.13
N ASN A 208 46.99 15.53 -13.97
CA ASN A 208 46.97 16.96 -14.24
C ASN A 208 45.94 17.74 -13.38
N LEU A 209 45.26 17.06 -12.44
CA LEU A 209 44.34 17.68 -11.49
C LEU A 209 45.07 18.72 -10.62
N GLN A 210 44.60 19.96 -10.61
CA GLN A 210 45.02 20.94 -9.61
C GLN A 210 44.32 20.63 -8.28
N VAL A 211 45.10 20.46 -7.22
CA VAL A 211 44.58 20.32 -5.86
C VAL A 211 44.82 21.63 -5.12
N PHE A 212 43.78 22.17 -4.50
CA PHE A 212 43.89 23.30 -3.57
C PHE A 212 43.66 22.77 -2.16
N ASP A 213 44.72 22.69 -1.35
CA ASP A 213 44.58 22.43 0.09
C ASP A 213 43.92 23.65 0.74
N ALA A 214 42.81 23.41 1.43
CA ALA A 214 42.03 24.38 2.18
C ALA A 214 41.68 23.84 3.58
N ARG A 215 42.44 22.85 4.09
CA ARG A 215 42.21 22.23 5.41
C ARG A 215 42.47 23.15 6.60
N SER A 216 43.06 24.33 6.37
CA SER A 216 43.19 25.42 7.35
C SER A 216 41.99 26.37 7.39
N CYS A 217 41.00 26.19 6.51
CA CYS A 217 39.79 27.02 6.47
C CYS A 217 38.97 26.90 7.76
N SER A 218 38.55 28.03 8.34
CA SER A 218 37.88 28.08 9.65
C SER A 218 36.47 28.70 9.61
N THR A 219 36.14 29.45 8.56
CA THR A 219 34.89 30.22 8.42
C THR A 219 34.19 30.01 7.08
N ALA A 220 32.90 30.36 6.99
CA ALA A 220 32.14 30.32 5.74
C ALA A 220 32.71 31.27 4.67
N LYS A 221 33.18 32.45 5.09
CA LYS A 221 33.79 33.45 4.21
C LYS A 221 35.08 32.95 3.57
N GLU A 222 35.96 32.32 4.35
CA GLU A 222 37.17 31.68 3.81
C GLU A 222 36.82 30.56 2.82
N MET A 223 35.81 29.73 3.14
CA MET A 223 35.34 28.64 2.28
C MET A 223 34.84 29.17 0.93
N PHE A 224 34.03 30.24 0.96
CA PHE A 224 33.56 30.98 -0.21
C PHE A 224 34.71 31.62 -1.01
N GLU A 225 35.69 32.24 -0.36
CA GLU A 225 36.87 32.83 -1.03
C GLU A 225 37.78 31.78 -1.68
N HIS A 226 37.91 30.59 -1.09
CA HIS A 226 38.60 29.45 -1.69
C HIS A 226 37.86 28.91 -2.91
N ILE A 227 36.52 28.89 -2.89
CA ILE A 227 35.72 28.47 -4.05
C ILE A 227 35.64 29.53 -5.15
N CYS A 228 35.66 30.82 -4.81
CA CYS A 228 35.84 31.87 -5.83
C CYS A 228 37.21 31.75 -6.54
N ARG A 229 38.26 31.35 -5.80
CA ARG A 229 39.57 30.99 -6.38
C ARG A 229 39.49 29.74 -7.26
N HIS A 230 38.80 28.68 -6.81
CA HIS A 230 38.53 27.47 -7.60
C HIS A 230 37.84 27.80 -8.92
N LEU A 231 36.69 28.48 -8.89
CA LEU A 231 35.91 28.83 -10.08
C LEU A 231 36.70 29.68 -11.07
N ARG A 232 37.48 30.66 -10.60
CA ARG A 232 38.34 31.50 -11.44
C ARG A 232 39.46 30.69 -12.13
N TYR A 233 40.12 29.80 -11.39
CA TYR A 233 41.15 28.91 -11.95
C TYR A 233 40.57 27.89 -12.94
N ALA A 234 39.42 27.30 -12.60
CA ALA A 234 38.80 26.23 -13.36
C ALA A 234 38.14 26.73 -14.66
N THR A 235 37.49 27.89 -14.64
CA THR A 235 36.81 28.46 -15.82
C THR A 235 37.81 28.98 -16.85
N ASN A 236 38.91 29.63 -16.44
CA ASN A 236 40.05 30.01 -17.28
C ASN A 236 39.65 30.52 -18.70
N ASN A 237 38.75 31.49 -18.75
CA ASN A 237 38.20 32.11 -19.97
C ASN A 237 37.65 31.11 -21.02
N GLY A 238 37.05 30.00 -20.57
CA GLY A 238 36.48 28.95 -21.40
C GLY A 238 37.39 27.73 -21.57
N ASN A 239 38.71 27.89 -21.47
CA ASN A 239 39.66 26.78 -21.54
C ASN A 239 39.72 26.03 -20.20
N ILE A 240 38.72 25.17 -19.96
CA ILE A 240 38.43 24.57 -18.65
C ILE A 240 39.62 23.76 -18.11
N ARG A 241 40.01 24.02 -16.86
CA ARG A 241 41.05 23.28 -16.12
C ARG A 241 40.42 22.45 -15.02
N SER A 242 40.78 21.17 -14.89
CA SER A 242 40.31 20.34 -13.77
C SER A 242 40.98 20.73 -12.45
N ALA A 243 40.16 21.05 -11.46
CA ALA A 243 40.57 21.34 -10.11
C ALA A 243 39.71 20.62 -9.06
N ILE A 244 40.27 20.47 -7.87
CA ILE A 244 39.56 20.14 -6.63
C ILE A 244 40.05 21.07 -5.52
N THR A 245 39.16 21.45 -4.61
CA THR A 245 39.52 22.10 -3.35
C THR A 245 39.13 21.19 -2.21
N VAL A 246 40.04 20.92 -1.27
CA VAL A 246 39.77 20.04 -0.12
C VAL A 246 39.75 20.85 1.16
N PHE A 247 38.57 20.96 1.76
CA PHE A 247 38.31 21.62 3.04
C PHE A 247 38.60 20.67 4.22
N PRO A 248 38.49 21.12 5.49
CA PRO A 248 38.90 20.32 6.64
C PRO A 248 38.28 18.92 6.73
N GLN A 249 39.03 18.03 7.36
CA GLN A 249 38.62 16.66 7.68
C GLN A 249 37.41 16.66 8.63
N ARG A 250 36.55 15.63 8.53
CA ARG A 250 35.57 15.32 9.57
C ARG A 250 36.27 14.97 10.88
N SER A 251 35.85 15.63 11.96
CA SER A 251 36.25 15.33 13.34
C SER A 251 35.20 14.49 14.07
N ASP A 252 33.96 14.97 14.19
CA ASP A 252 32.90 14.36 15.01
C ASP A 252 31.61 13.99 14.25
N GLY A 253 31.53 14.29 12.95
CA GLY A 253 30.34 14.07 12.11
C GLY A 253 29.22 15.10 12.25
N LYS A 254 29.41 16.14 13.09
CA LYS A 254 28.46 17.25 13.28
C LYS A 254 29.02 18.59 12.81
N HIS A 255 30.35 18.72 12.81
CA HIS A 255 31.07 19.94 12.48
C HIS A 255 31.67 19.92 11.06
N ASP A 256 31.13 19.08 10.17
CA ASP A 256 31.56 18.94 8.77
C ASP A 256 31.54 20.28 7.99
N PHE A 257 32.56 20.51 7.17
CA PHE A 257 32.58 21.63 6.20
C PHE A 257 31.82 21.24 4.93
N ARG A 258 30.64 21.84 4.69
CA ARG A 258 29.73 21.39 3.62
C ARG A 258 29.13 22.53 2.80
N VAL A 259 29.07 22.32 1.49
CA VAL A 259 28.33 23.17 0.54
C VAL A 259 26.90 22.63 0.41
N TRP A 260 25.90 23.50 0.56
CA TRP A 260 24.49 23.05 0.61
C TRP A 260 23.90 22.67 -0.74
N ASN A 261 24.36 23.29 -1.83
CA ASN A 261 23.98 22.93 -3.19
C ASN A 261 24.96 21.90 -3.76
N ALA A 262 24.47 20.93 -4.52
CA ALA A 262 25.30 19.88 -5.13
C ALA A 262 26.13 20.36 -6.35
N GLN A 263 25.84 21.55 -6.89
CA GLN A 263 26.61 22.21 -7.96
C GLN A 263 27.08 23.58 -7.49
N LEU A 264 28.29 23.99 -7.89
CA LEU A 264 28.83 25.30 -7.48
C LEU A 264 28.17 26.49 -8.20
N CYS A 265 27.57 26.35 -9.38
CA CYS A 265 27.08 27.50 -10.17
C CYS A 265 25.68 28.01 -9.76
N ILE A 266 25.36 28.01 -8.45
CA ILE A 266 24.02 28.32 -7.91
C ILE A 266 24.13 28.87 -6.49
N ASP A 267 23.68 30.10 -6.24
CA ASP A 267 23.11 30.65 -4.98
C ASP A 267 23.44 29.83 -3.69
N LEU A 268 24.68 29.95 -3.16
CA LEU A 268 25.25 28.94 -2.24
C LEU A 268 24.94 29.21 -0.75
N GLY A 269 24.50 28.15 -0.07
CA GLY A 269 24.47 28.03 1.40
C GLY A 269 25.65 27.21 1.93
N TRP A 270 26.11 27.50 3.15
CA TRP A 270 27.43 27.08 3.63
C TRP A 270 27.45 26.70 5.11
N GLU A 271 27.94 25.52 5.44
CA GLU A 271 28.05 25.02 6.82
C GLU A 271 29.54 24.88 7.21
N PRO A 272 30.05 25.74 8.12
CA PRO A 272 31.34 25.54 8.79
C PRO A 272 31.13 25.28 10.28
N ASN A 273 31.79 24.26 10.82
CA ASN A 273 31.79 23.97 12.25
C ASN A 273 30.37 23.86 12.86
N GLY A 274 29.44 23.17 12.18
CA GLY A 274 28.11 22.83 12.70
C GLY A 274 27.17 24.00 12.99
N ARG A 275 27.51 25.21 12.51
CA ARG A 275 26.68 26.42 12.64
C ARG A 275 25.61 26.46 11.56
N ASP A 276 24.50 27.14 11.84
CA ASP A 276 23.48 27.42 10.82
C ASP A 276 24.07 28.13 9.60
N PRO A 277 23.63 27.77 8.39
CA PRO A 277 24.31 28.16 7.18
C PRO A 277 24.31 29.66 6.94
N GLU A 278 25.44 30.14 6.44
CA GLU A 278 25.57 31.46 5.83
C GLU A 278 25.25 31.36 4.33
N PHE A 279 24.89 32.48 3.69
CA PHE A 279 24.55 32.55 2.27
C PHE A 279 25.49 33.52 1.55
N PHE A 280 26.06 33.09 0.43
CA PHE A 280 26.91 33.94 -0.41
C PHE A 280 26.51 33.79 -1.89
N GLU A 281 26.24 34.93 -2.52
CA GLU A 281 26.02 35.04 -3.97
C GLU A 281 27.38 35.01 -4.70
N ILE A 282 27.44 34.34 -5.84
CA ILE A 282 28.69 34.16 -6.59
C ILE A 282 28.87 35.37 -7.52
N PRO A 283 30.06 35.99 -7.56
CA PRO A 283 30.36 37.08 -8.49
C PRO A 283 30.04 36.67 -9.94
N PRO A 284 29.17 37.39 -10.67
CA PRO A 284 28.74 36.98 -12.01
C PRO A 284 29.88 36.86 -13.05
N ASP A 285 31.01 37.53 -12.83
CA ASP A 285 32.24 37.38 -13.63
C ASP A 285 32.85 35.96 -13.59
N LEU A 286 32.51 35.17 -12.57
CA LEU A 286 32.95 33.78 -12.43
C LEU A 286 32.00 32.77 -13.09
N VAL A 287 30.83 33.21 -13.56
CA VAL A 287 29.76 32.32 -14.07
C VAL A 287 29.60 32.51 -15.59
N LEU A 288 30.48 31.85 -16.35
CA LEU A 288 30.40 31.85 -17.81
C LEU A 288 29.23 30.98 -18.30
N GLU A 289 28.34 31.57 -19.10
CA GLU A 289 27.18 30.90 -19.71
C GLU A 289 27.31 30.84 -21.24
N VAL A 290 27.13 29.65 -21.80
CA VAL A 290 27.11 29.35 -23.24
C VAL A 290 25.65 29.33 -23.72
N PRO A 291 25.14 30.38 -24.41
CA PRO A 291 23.89 30.29 -25.16
C PRO A 291 24.00 29.31 -26.34
N MET A 292 22.90 28.62 -26.63
CA MET A 292 22.83 27.56 -27.64
C MET A 292 22.36 28.05 -29.01
N GLU A 293 23.04 27.61 -30.06
CA GLU A 293 22.69 27.82 -31.46
C GLU A 293 23.09 26.61 -32.32
N HIS A 294 22.52 26.49 -33.52
CA HIS A 294 22.78 25.36 -34.43
C HIS A 294 23.31 25.86 -35.78
N PRO A 295 24.39 25.27 -36.34
CA PRO A 295 25.07 25.79 -37.53
C PRO A 295 24.23 25.74 -38.82
N ARG A 296 23.08 25.02 -38.82
CA ARG A 296 22.14 24.94 -39.95
C ARG A 296 20.73 25.46 -39.67
N TYR A 297 20.39 25.73 -38.40
CA TYR A 297 19.03 26.04 -37.98
C TYR A 297 19.02 27.30 -37.12
N GLU A 298 18.87 28.46 -37.76
CA GLU A 298 18.90 29.76 -37.08
C GLU A 298 17.81 29.86 -35.99
N TRP A 299 16.64 29.27 -36.24
CA TRP A 299 15.53 29.18 -35.29
C TRP A 299 15.89 28.48 -33.98
N PHE A 300 17.01 27.75 -33.89
CA PHE A 300 17.44 27.11 -32.64
C PHE A 300 17.73 28.15 -31.55
N ARG A 301 18.19 29.36 -31.93
CA ARG A 301 18.37 30.49 -30.99
C ARG A 301 17.06 30.93 -30.33
N GLU A 302 15.90 30.73 -30.97
CA GLU A 302 14.58 31.06 -30.40
C GLU A 302 14.23 30.22 -29.17
N LEU A 303 14.84 29.03 -29.02
CA LEU A 303 14.64 28.18 -27.84
C LEU A 303 15.23 28.81 -26.56
N GLN A 304 16.12 29.81 -26.71
CA GLN A 304 16.76 30.55 -25.61
C GLN A 304 17.42 29.66 -24.54
N LEU A 305 17.91 28.49 -24.97
CA LEU A 305 18.64 27.55 -24.13
C LEU A 305 20.04 28.09 -23.86
N LYS A 306 20.51 27.92 -22.63
CA LYS A 306 21.89 28.24 -22.23
C LYS A 306 22.38 27.23 -21.20
N TRP A 307 23.71 27.15 -21.07
CA TRP A 307 24.38 26.21 -20.18
C TRP A 307 25.59 26.85 -19.49
N TYR A 308 25.96 26.41 -18.29
CA TYR A 308 27.20 26.87 -17.66
C TYR A 308 28.41 26.24 -18.33
N ALA A 309 29.48 27.00 -18.54
CA ALA A 309 30.72 26.48 -19.15
C ALA A 309 31.39 25.39 -18.28
N LEU A 310 31.24 25.48 -16.95
CA LEU A 310 32.00 24.69 -15.98
C LEU A 310 31.14 23.63 -15.27
N PRO A 311 31.42 22.32 -15.42
CA PRO A 311 30.78 21.26 -14.63
C PRO A 311 31.45 21.15 -13.25
N ALA A 312 31.05 22.02 -12.33
CA ALA A 312 31.53 22.02 -10.95
C ALA A 312 30.50 21.43 -9.97
N VAL A 313 30.86 20.31 -9.34
CA VAL A 313 30.06 19.61 -8.31
C VAL A 313 30.64 19.86 -6.92
N ALA A 314 29.79 19.86 -5.89
CA ALA A 314 30.16 20.27 -4.53
C ALA A 314 29.73 19.30 -3.41
N ASN A 315 28.87 18.31 -3.68
CA ASN A 315 28.46 17.30 -2.71
C ASN A 315 29.35 16.05 -2.70
N MET A 316 30.62 16.21 -3.06
CA MET A 316 31.62 15.14 -3.11
C MET A 316 32.34 15.02 -1.76
N LEU A 317 32.64 13.79 -1.36
CA LEU A 317 33.39 13.41 -0.16
C LEU A 317 34.63 12.65 -0.61
N LEU A 318 35.83 13.11 -0.23
CA LEU A 318 37.04 12.32 -0.38
C LEU A 318 37.18 11.39 0.82
N GLU A 319 37.30 10.09 0.54
CA GLU A 319 37.76 9.08 1.49
C GLU A 319 39.21 8.72 1.14
N VAL A 320 40.07 8.66 2.16
CA VAL A 320 41.48 8.26 2.04
C VAL A 320 41.97 7.69 3.36
N GLY A 321 42.41 6.43 3.35
CA GLY A 321 43.05 5.79 4.51
C GLY A 321 42.20 5.86 5.77
N GLY A 322 40.87 5.73 5.64
CA GLY A 322 39.90 5.79 6.74
C GLY A 322 39.52 7.21 7.20
N LEU A 323 40.19 8.24 6.67
CA LEU A 323 39.83 9.65 6.84
C LEU A 323 38.72 10.07 5.86
N GLU A 324 37.90 11.04 6.27
CA GLU A 324 36.78 11.56 5.48
C GLU A 324 36.85 13.09 5.40
N PHE A 325 36.83 13.65 4.18
CA PHE A 325 36.88 15.09 3.90
C PHE A 325 35.57 15.56 3.21
N PRO A 326 34.59 16.10 3.98
CA PRO A 326 33.22 16.34 3.48
C PRO A 326 33.06 17.53 2.52
N GLY A 327 34.05 18.41 2.43
CA GLY A 327 34.05 19.55 1.51
C GLY A 327 35.08 19.35 0.41
N CYS A 328 34.70 18.67 -0.67
CA CYS A 328 35.59 18.36 -1.80
C CYS A 328 35.03 18.80 -3.17
N PRO A 329 34.69 20.09 -3.38
CA PRO A 329 34.22 20.56 -4.69
C PRO A 329 35.25 20.32 -5.79
N PHE A 330 34.77 19.78 -6.91
CA PHE A 330 35.55 19.24 -8.02
C PHE A 330 34.96 19.67 -9.36
N ASN A 331 35.80 19.88 -10.39
CA ASN A 331 35.35 20.07 -11.76
C ASN A 331 36.08 19.21 -12.80
N GLY A 332 35.32 18.81 -13.83
CA GLY A 332 35.83 18.29 -15.10
C GLY A 332 35.62 19.28 -16.24
N TRP A 333 35.44 18.73 -17.45
CA TRP A 333 34.80 19.37 -18.61
C TRP A 333 33.60 18.51 -19.02
N TYR A 334 32.64 19.08 -19.76
CA TYR A 334 31.45 18.36 -20.21
C TYR A 334 31.75 17.40 -21.37
N MET A 335 31.02 16.30 -21.43
CA MET A 335 30.79 15.56 -22.67
C MET A 335 29.51 16.08 -23.33
N GLY A 336 29.55 16.38 -24.64
CA GLY A 336 28.42 17.01 -25.35
C GLY A 336 27.07 16.29 -25.20
N THR A 337 27.09 14.97 -25.03
CA THR A 337 25.89 14.13 -24.89
C THR A 337 25.27 14.18 -23.49
N GLU A 338 25.99 14.65 -22.47
CA GLU A 338 25.41 14.95 -21.15
C GLU A 338 24.41 16.11 -21.32
N ILE A 339 24.85 17.22 -21.91
CA ILE A 339 24.02 18.40 -22.16
C ILE A 339 22.94 18.09 -23.22
N GLY A 340 23.35 17.63 -24.40
CA GLY A 340 22.48 17.50 -25.55
C GLY A 340 21.48 16.35 -25.47
N VAL A 341 21.86 15.21 -24.87
CA VAL A 341 21.03 14.00 -24.86
C VAL A 341 20.36 13.78 -23.51
N ARG A 342 21.11 13.78 -22.40
CA ARG A 342 20.47 13.69 -21.07
C ARG A 342 19.68 14.97 -20.80
N ASP A 343 20.37 16.09 -20.66
CA ASP A 343 19.77 17.28 -20.07
C ASP A 343 18.70 17.96 -20.93
N PHE A 344 18.96 18.11 -22.23
CA PHE A 344 18.00 18.69 -23.17
C PHE A 344 16.88 17.71 -23.61
N CYS A 345 17.16 16.41 -23.76
CA CYS A 345 16.20 15.47 -24.36
C CYS A 345 15.49 14.51 -23.39
N ASP A 346 15.97 14.27 -22.16
CA ASP A 346 15.27 13.39 -21.21
C ASP A 346 13.86 13.93 -20.90
N VAL A 347 12.86 13.04 -20.94
CA VAL A 347 11.43 13.38 -20.73
C VAL A 347 11.09 13.87 -19.31
N GLN A 348 12.06 13.83 -18.40
CA GLN A 348 11.97 14.31 -17.02
C GLN A 348 12.71 15.65 -16.81
N ARG A 349 13.32 16.21 -17.86
CA ARG A 349 14.12 17.43 -17.84
C ARG A 349 13.52 18.47 -18.80
N TYR A 350 14.29 18.93 -19.77
CA TYR A 350 13.86 19.92 -20.76
C TYR A 350 12.92 19.35 -21.82
N ASN A 351 13.11 18.09 -22.22
CA ASN A 351 12.26 17.37 -23.17
C ASN A 351 11.99 18.13 -24.49
N ILE A 352 12.97 18.90 -25.01
CA ILE A 352 12.79 19.71 -26.24
C ILE A 352 12.69 18.85 -27.51
N LEU A 353 12.97 17.55 -27.41
CA LEU A 353 13.14 16.63 -28.52
C LEU A 353 11.97 16.64 -29.52
N GLU A 354 10.72 16.71 -29.05
CA GLU A 354 9.56 16.78 -29.94
C GLU A 354 9.38 18.14 -30.62
N GLU A 355 9.72 19.23 -29.94
CA GLU A 355 9.64 20.59 -30.53
C GLU A 355 10.71 20.79 -31.60
N VAL A 356 11.95 20.36 -31.33
CA VAL A 356 13.02 20.32 -32.32
C VAL A 356 12.64 19.42 -33.50
N GLY A 357 12.11 18.23 -33.24
CA GLY A 357 11.66 17.32 -34.30
C GLY A 357 10.59 17.94 -35.23
N ARG A 358 9.63 18.68 -34.66
CA ARG A 358 8.63 19.42 -35.46
C ARG A 358 9.24 20.56 -36.27
N ARG A 359 10.13 21.36 -35.67
CA ARG A 359 10.81 22.48 -36.34
C ARG A 359 11.79 22.03 -37.44
N MET A 360 12.31 20.81 -37.34
CA MET A 360 13.03 20.11 -38.41
C MET A 360 12.11 19.51 -39.50
N GLY A 361 10.78 19.62 -39.38
CA GLY A 361 9.82 19.05 -40.33
C GLY A 361 9.65 17.52 -40.24
N LEU A 362 10.03 16.89 -39.13
CA LEU A 362 9.99 15.43 -38.98
C LEU A 362 8.59 14.93 -38.56
N GLU A 363 8.28 13.69 -38.95
CA GLU A 363 6.99 13.01 -38.68
C GLU A 363 6.90 12.55 -37.20
N THR A 364 6.79 13.49 -36.24
CA THR A 364 6.92 13.18 -34.79
C THR A 364 5.83 12.27 -34.21
N HIS A 365 4.72 12.09 -34.91
CA HIS A 365 3.61 11.25 -34.46
C HIS A 365 3.83 9.74 -34.72
N LYS A 366 4.86 9.36 -35.49
CA LYS A 366 5.10 7.97 -35.93
C LYS A 366 6.54 7.57 -35.59
N LEU A 367 6.70 6.67 -34.62
CA LEU A 367 8.03 6.28 -34.12
C LEU A 367 8.92 5.65 -35.21
N ALA A 368 8.34 4.98 -36.20
CA ALA A 368 9.05 4.35 -37.32
C ALA A 368 9.71 5.35 -38.30
N SER A 369 9.50 6.67 -38.17
CA SER A 369 10.22 7.68 -38.97
C SER A 369 11.64 7.99 -38.44
N LEU A 370 12.02 7.42 -37.28
CA LEU A 370 13.28 7.70 -36.58
C LEU A 370 13.47 9.20 -36.28
N TRP A 371 12.37 9.92 -36.06
CA TRP A 371 12.40 11.36 -35.81
C TRP A 371 13.15 11.75 -34.54
N LYS A 372 13.11 10.89 -33.52
CA LYS A 372 13.82 11.10 -32.25
C LYS A 372 15.32 11.06 -32.48
N ASP A 373 15.76 10.03 -33.19
CA ASP A 373 17.15 9.72 -33.49
C ASP A 373 17.77 10.82 -34.35
N ARG A 374 17.01 11.36 -35.32
CA ARG A 374 17.39 12.55 -36.10
C ARG A 374 17.46 13.82 -35.26
N ALA A 375 16.44 14.10 -34.43
CA ALA A 375 16.37 15.32 -33.65
C ALA A 375 17.44 15.38 -32.53
N VAL A 376 17.75 14.25 -31.89
CA VAL A 376 18.75 14.19 -30.81
C VAL A 376 20.19 14.38 -31.34
N ILE A 377 20.47 13.98 -32.58
CA ILE A 377 21.75 14.26 -33.26
C ILE A 377 21.94 15.77 -33.42
N GLU A 378 20.99 16.47 -34.06
CA GLU A 378 21.16 17.91 -34.33
C GLU A 378 21.15 18.76 -33.02
N ILE A 379 20.48 18.31 -31.94
CA ILE A 379 20.60 18.94 -30.60
C ILE A 379 22.01 18.77 -30.03
N ASN A 380 22.63 17.60 -30.18
CA ASN A 380 24.01 17.37 -29.76
C ASN A 380 25.02 18.17 -30.64
N VAL A 381 24.73 18.34 -31.93
CA VAL A 381 25.48 19.24 -32.83
C VAL A 381 25.38 20.69 -32.37
N ALA A 382 24.19 21.17 -31.96
CA ALA A 382 24.00 22.52 -31.43
C ALA A 382 24.88 22.77 -30.20
N VAL A 383 24.91 21.83 -29.24
CA VAL A 383 25.76 21.91 -28.05
C VAL A 383 27.24 22.02 -28.42
N LEU A 384 27.77 21.08 -29.22
CA LEU A 384 29.19 21.05 -29.57
C LEU A 384 29.60 22.33 -30.33
N HIS A 385 28.78 22.76 -31.30
CA HIS A 385 29.02 23.99 -32.05
C HIS A 385 29.01 25.24 -31.16
N SER A 386 28.06 25.34 -30.23
CA SER A 386 27.91 26.52 -29.35
C SER A 386 29.09 26.69 -28.40
N PHE A 387 29.60 25.59 -27.84
CA PHE A 387 30.79 25.57 -27.00
C PHE A 387 32.05 25.91 -27.80
N GLN A 388 32.25 25.26 -28.96
CA GLN A 388 33.40 25.53 -29.84
C GLN A 388 33.45 26.99 -30.29
N LYS A 389 32.32 27.56 -30.73
CA LYS A 389 32.20 28.96 -31.16
C LYS A 389 32.57 29.96 -30.06
N GLN A 390 32.38 29.59 -28.80
CA GLN A 390 32.69 30.42 -27.63
C GLN A 390 34.05 30.08 -27.00
N ASN A 391 34.84 29.21 -27.64
CA ASN A 391 36.14 28.73 -27.17
C ASN A 391 36.07 28.05 -25.78
N VAL A 392 34.95 27.38 -25.48
CA VAL A 392 34.75 26.64 -24.23
C VAL A 392 35.07 25.16 -24.42
N THR A 393 35.93 24.61 -23.55
CA THR A 393 36.35 23.20 -23.61
C THR A 393 35.15 22.26 -23.41
N ILE A 394 34.91 21.42 -24.42
CA ILE A 394 33.92 20.35 -24.41
C ILE A 394 34.49 19.15 -25.17
N MET A 395 34.06 17.94 -24.83
CA MET A 395 34.50 16.70 -25.49
C MET A 395 33.32 16.01 -26.19
N ASP A 396 33.52 15.48 -27.39
CA ASP A 396 32.54 14.60 -28.03
C ASP A 396 32.61 13.17 -27.44
N HIS A 397 31.57 12.37 -27.69
CA HIS A 397 31.42 11.05 -27.09
C HIS A 397 32.24 9.95 -27.76
N HIS A 398 32.71 10.13 -29.00
CA HIS A 398 33.60 9.18 -29.66
C HIS A 398 35.05 9.38 -29.18
N SER A 399 35.56 10.61 -29.18
CA SER A 399 36.89 10.91 -28.65
C SER A 399 37.01 10.60 -27.16
N ALA A 400 35.97 10.87 -26.38
CA ALA A 400 35.91 10.47 -24.96
C ALA A 400 35.98 8.94 -24.80
N ALA A 401 35.23 8.19 -25.62
CA ALA A 401 35.22 6.73 -25.58
C ALA A 401 36.59 6.12 -25.95
N GLU A 402 37.23 6.59 -27.02
CA GLU A 402 38.58 6.14 -27.38
C GLU A 402 39.62 6.47 -26.31
N SER A 403 39.59 7.70 -25.78
CA SER A 403 40.47 8.14 -24.70
C SER A 403 40.31 7.27 -23.46
N PHE A 404 39.07 6.93 -23.11
CA PHE A 404 38.80 6.02 -22.00
C PHE A 404 39.30 4.59 -22.26
N MET A 405 39.21 4.06 -23.48
CA MET A 405 39.77 2.74 -23.80
C MET A 405 41.31 2.72 -23.73
N LYS A 406 41.98 3.79 -24.19
CA LYS A 406 43.44 3.97 -24.05
C LYS A 406 43.85 3.98 -22.56
N TYR A 407 43.10 4.71 -21.73
CA TYR A 407 43.26 4.73 -20.28
C TYR A 407 43.04 3.34 -19.63
N MET A 408 41.93 2.68 -19.93
CA MET A 408 41.60 1.35 -19.40
C MET A 408 42.68 0.32 -19.74
N GLN A 409 43.22 0.32 -20.96
CA GLN A 409 44.34 -0.56 -21.33
C GLN A 409 45.60 -0.29 -20.50
N SER A 410 45.88 0.96 -20.13
CA SER A 410 46.98 1.29 -19.22
C SER A 410 46.73 0.76 -17.82
N GLU A 411 45.50 0.92 -17.30
CA GLU A 411 45.13 0.44 -15.96
C GLU A 411 45.19 -1.10 -15.84
N TYR A 412 44.75 -1.82 -16.87
CA TYR A 412 44.92 -3.29 -16.94
C TYR A 412 46.41 -3.70 -16.95
N ARG A 413 47.29 -2.96 -17.65
CA ARG A 413 48.74 -3.23 -17.65
C ARG A 413 49.40 -2.89 -16.32
N SER A 414 48.96 -1.83 -15.63
CA SER A 414 49.56 -1.37 -14.38
C SER A 414 49.06 -2.08 -13.12
N ARG A 415 47.78 -2.51 -13.10
CA ARG A 415 47.15 -3.10 -11.89
C ARG A 415 46.10 -4.19 -12.16
N GLY A 416 46.07 -4.76 -13.37
CA GLY A 416 45.19 -5.90 -13.70
C GLY A 416 43.69 -5.59 -13.84
N GLY A 417 43.26 -4.33 -13.66
CA GLY A 417 41.84 -3.95 -13.78
C GLY A 417 41.59 -2.45 -13.72
N CYS A 418 40.39 -2.04 -14.12
CA CYS A 418 39.93 -0.66 -14.09
C CYS A 418 38.50 -0.58 -13.51
N PRO A 419 38.26 0.13 -12.39
CA PRO A 419 36.91 0.42 -11.89
C PRO A 419 36.08 1.15 -12.94
N ALA A 420 34.89 0.66 -13.29
CA ALA A 420 34.09 1.22 -14.37
C ALA A 420 32.58 0.95 -14.24
N ASP A 421 31.76 2.01 -14.36
CA ASP A 421 30.30 1.97 -14.32
C ASP A 421 29.76 2.06 -15.76
N TRP A 422 29.55 0.91 -16.42
CA TRP A 422 29.20 0.82 -17.85
C TRP A 422 27.99 1.68 -18.23
N ILE A 423 26.98 1.76 -17.35
CA ILE A 423 25.74 2.54 -17.53
C ILE A 423 26.02 4.06 -17.65
N TRP A 424 27.16 4.50 -17.11
CA TRP A 424 27.62 5.89 -17.13
C TRP A 424 28.66 6.19 -18.20
N LEU A 425 29.55 5.23 -18.48
CA LEU A 425 30.64 5.41 -19.44
C LEU A 425 30.17 5.23 -20.89
N VAL A 426 29.15 4.41 -21.14
CA VAL A 426 28.54 4.29 -22.47
C VAL A 426 27.67 5.54 -22.76
N PRO A 427 27.91 6.25 -23.89
CA PRO A 427 27.14 7.43 -24.20
C PRO A 427 25.67 7.10 -24.55
N PRO A 428 24.71 7.96 -24.19
CA PRO A 428 23.27 7.74 -24.38
C PRO A 428 22.80 7.82 -25.84
N ILE A 429 23.70 8.18 -26.76
CA ILE A 429 23.53 8.20 -28.21
C ILE A 429 24.74 7.48 -28.81
N SER A 430 24.55 6.80 -29.95
CA SER A 430 25.62 6.07 -30.67
C SER A 430 26.39 5.01 -29.87
N GLY A 431 25.92 4.62 -28.67
CA GLY A 431 26.66 3.75 -27.75
C GLY A 431 27.24 2.49 -28.42
N SER A 432 26.41 1.74 -29.16
CA SER A 432 26.81 0.49 -29.83
C SER A 432 27.85 0.62 -30.96
N ILE A 433 28.19 1.84 -31.39
CA ILE A 433 29.31 2.11 -32.32
C ILE A 433 30.51 2.77 -31.63
N THR A 434 30.54 2.81 -30.29
CA THR A 434 31.72 3.16 -29.49
C THR A 434 32.40 1.90 -28.94
N PRO A 435 33.74 1.87 -28.80
CA PRO A 435 34.44 0.68 -28.31
C PRO A 435 34.10 0.38 -26.82
N VAL A 436 33.68 1.39 -26.07
CA VAL A 436 33.28 1.31 -24.66
C VAL A 436 32.04 0.43 -24.44
N PHE A 437 31.11 0.37 -25.41
CA PHE A 437 29.90 -0.45 -25.29
C PHE A 437 30.19 -1.95 -25.31
N HIS A 438 31.15 -2.38 -26.14
CA HIS A 438 31.50 -3.80 -26.34
C HIS A 438 32.45 -4.35 -25.27
N GLN A 439 32.93 -3.49 -24.37
CA GLN A 439 33.86 -3.85 -23.32
C GLN A 439 33.11 -4.20 -22.03
N GLU A 440 33.34 -5.41 -21.51
CA GLU A 440 32.86 -5.82 -20.19
C GLU A 440 33.59 -5.02 -19.09
N MET A 441 32.86 -4.61 -18.05
CA MET A 441 33.33 -3.68 -17.03
C MET A 441 32.81 -4.06 -15.65
N LEU A 442 33.69 -4.03 -14.65
CA LEU A 442 33.33 -4.26 -13.25
C LEU A 442 33.20 -2.92 -12.51
N ASN A 443 32.06 -2.71 -11.87
CA ASN A 443 31.79 -1.54 -11.04
C ASN A 443 32.15 -1.86 -9.58
N TYR A 444 33.43 -1.63 -9.23
CA TYR A 444 33.98 -1.80 -7.88
C TYR A 444 34.59 -0.49 -7.39
N VAL A 445 34.94 -0.43 -6.11
CA VAL A 445 35.54 0.75 -5.46
C VAL A 445 36.99 0.41 -5.07
N LEU A 446 37.87 1.40 -5.19
CA LEU A 446 39.25 1.36 -4.70
C LEU A 446 39.50 2.67 -3.94
N SER A 447 40.13 2.59 -2.76
CA SER A 447 40.57 3.76 -2.00
C SER A 447 41.94 4.27 -2.49
N PRO A 448 42.24 5.59 -2.42
CA PRO A 448 41.34 6.72 -2.14
C PRO A 448 40.17 6.83 -3.12
N PHE A 449 39.04 7.38 -2.68
CA PHE A 449 37.79 7.42 -3.47
C PHE A 449 36.96 8.69 -3.27
N TYR A 450 36.16 9.04 -4.28
CA TYR A 450 35.13 10.08 -4.18
C TYR A 450 33.71 9.51 -4.06
N TYR A 451 33.10 9.66 -2.89
CA TYR A 451 31.68 9.38 -2.69
C TYR A 451 30.82 10.62 -2.92
N TYR A 452 29.58 10.44 -3.37
CA TYR A 452 28.56 11.48 -3.26
C TYR A 452 27.95 11.49 -1.84
N GLN A 453 27.42 12.64 -1.43
CA GLN A 453 26.73 12.80 -0.15
C GLN A 453 25.25 13.13 -0.34
N VAL A 454 24.45 12.79 0.68
CA VAL A 454 23.08 13.31 0.89
C VAL A 454 23.11 14.83 1.05
N GLU A 455 22.13 15.57 0.52
CA GLU A 455 22.12 17.03 0.58
C GLU A 455 22.12 17.55 2.03
N ALA A 456 23.00 18.52 2.34
CA ALA A 456 23.28 18.94 3.72
C ALA A 456 22.03 19.42 4.49
N TRP A 457 21.13 20.14 3.82
CA TRP A 457 19.87 20.62 4.38
C TRP A 457 18.90 19.54 4.88
N LYS A 458 19.11 18.26 4.50
CA LYS A 458 18.34 17.11 5.01
C LYS A 458 18.89 16.54 6.31
N THR A 459 20.17 16.77 6.59
CA THR A 459 20.88 16.28 7.78
C THR A 459 21.13 17.37 8.82
N HIS A 460 21.08 18.66 8.45
CA HIS A 460 21.38 19.77 9.36
C HIS A 460 20.43 19.86 10.57
N ALA A 461 21.02 20.07 11.75
CA ALA A 461 20.34 20.34 13.01
C ALA A 461 20.36 21.85 13.31
N TRP A 462 19.28 22.53 12.95
CA TRP A 462 19.13 23.98 13.07
C TRP A 462 19.30 24.50 14.51
N GLN A 463 20.15 25.51 14.68
CA GLN A 463 20.36 26.20 15.96
C GLN A 463 19.35 27.34 16.17
N ASP A 464 19.06 28.12 15.12
CA ASP A 464 18.02 29.12 15.05
C ASP A 464 16.88 28.66 14.12
N GLU A 465 15.78 28.22 14.73
CA GLU A 465 14.52 27.88 14.06
C GLU A 465 13.97 28.99 13.14
N LYS A 466 14.43 30.25 13.26
CA LYS A 466 14.06 31.35 12.36
C LYS A 466 14.80 31.29 11.02
N LYS A 467 16.05 30.82 11.01
CA LYS A 467 16.84 30.64 9.78
C LYS A 467 16.39 29.43 8.97
N ARG A 468 15.82 28.44 9.64
CA ARG A 468 15.27 27.22 9.03
C ARG A 468 14.30 27.56 7.89
N PRO A 469 14.54 27.09 6.65
CA PRO A 469 13.62 27.30 5.53
C PRO A 469 12.23 26.79 5.87
N GLN A 470 11.31 27.72 6.15
CA GLN A 470 9.92 27.38 6.37
C GLN A 470 9.40 26.73 5.08
N ARG A 471 9.08 25.43 5.12
CA ARG A 471 8.35 24.74 4.06
C ARG A 471 7.20 25.64 3.64
N ARG A 472 7.24 26.15 2.39
CA ARG A 472 6.26 27.12 1.87
C ARG A 472 4.88 26.58 2.18
N LYS A 473 4.19 27.19 3.16
CA LYS A 473 2.86 26.75 3.62
C LYS A 473 1.94 26.87 2.42
N ILE A 474 1.67 25.73 1.75
CA ILE A 474 0.87 25.68 0.53
C ILE A 474 -0.47 26.35 0.88
N PRO A 475 -0.77 27.55 0.34
CA PRO A 475 -1.97 28.26 0.76
C PRO A 475 -3.18 27.37 0.49
N PHE A 476 -4.17 27.35 1.37
CA PHE A 476 -5.35 26.49 1.17
C PHE A 476 -6.00 26.75 -0.19
N LYS A 477 -5.96 28.00 -0.68
CA LYS A 477 -6.37 28.42 -2.03
C LYS A 477 -5.56 27.78 -3.18
N VAL A 478 -4.29 27.43 -2.96
CA VAL A 478 -3.43 26.68 -3.92
C VAL A 478 -3.69 25.19 -3.81
N LEU A 479 -3.82 24.63 -2.60
CA LEU A 479 -4.19 23.23 -2.41
C LEU A 479 -5.57 22.93 -3.03
N VAL A 480 -6.57 23.77 -2.77
CA VAL A 480 -7.90 23.69 -3.39
C VAL A 480 -7.83 23.83 -4.90
N LYS A 481 -7.00 24.73 -5.46
CA LYS A 481 -6.79 24.81 -6.92
C LYS A 481 -6.16 23.54 -7.49
N ALA A 482 -5.16 22.97 -6.83
CA ALA A 482 -4.51 21.73 -7.26
C ALA A 482 -5.48 20.53 -7.17
N VAL A 483 -6.27 20.44 -6.10
CA VAL A 483 -7.31 19.42 -5.92
C VAL A 483 -8.44 19.58 -6.94
N LEU A 484 -8.92 20.81 -7.20
CA LEU A 484 -9.91 21.08 -8.25
C LEU A 484 -9.37 20.74 -9.65
N PHE A 485 -8.11 21.05 -9.94
CA PHE A 485 -7.50 20.75 -11.23
C PHE A 485 -7.25 19.24 -11.43
N ALA A 486 -6.70 18.57 -10.42
CA ALA A 486 -6.56 17.11 -10.41
C ALA A 486 -7.91 16.40 -10.46
N SER A 487 -8.94 16.91 -9.75
CA SER A 487 -10.31 16.43 -9.84
C SER A 487 -10.91 16.63 -11.23
N MET A 488 -10.69 17.78 -11.87
CA MET A 488 -11.15 18.05 -13.24
C MET A 488 -10.48 17.12 -14.26
N LEU A 489 -9.18 16.89 -14.15
CA LEU A 489 -8.44 15.94 -14.99
C LEU A 489 -8.89 14.50 -14.74
N MET A 490 -8.96 14.06 -13.49
CA MET A 490 -9.47 12.72 -13.16
C MET A 490 -10.91 12.55 -13.65
N ARG A 491 -11.79 13.55 -13.50
CA ARG A 491 -13.16 13.51 -14.03
C ARG A 491 -13.19 13.36 -15.55
N LYS A 492 -12.29 14.05 -16.28
CA LYS A 492 -12.15 13.93 -17.75
C LYS A 492 -11.60 12.55 -18.16
N THR A 493 -10.58 12.03 -17.47
CA THR A 493 -10.01 10.69 -17.75
C THR A 493 -10.98 9.57 -17.39
N MET A 494 -11.66 9.66 -16.25
CA MET A 494 -12.66 8.68 -15.81
C MET A 494 -13.91 8.71 -16.69
N ALA A 495 -14.34 9.88 -17.18
CA ALA A 495 -15.42 9.97 -18.17
C ALA A 495 -15.08 9.27 -19.52
N SER A 496 -13.80 9.09 -19.85
CA SER A 496 -13.36 8.33 -21.03
C SER A 496 -13.20 6.82 -20.81
N ARG A 497 -13.43 6.33 -19.58
CA ARG A 497 -13.33 4.92 -19.20
C ARG A 497 -14.71 4.30 -19.03
N VAL A 498 -14.80 2.97 -19.16
CA VAL A 498 -16.02 2.23 -18.86
C VAL A 498 -16.40 2.42 -17.38
N ARG A 499 -17.63 2.85 -17.13
CA ARG A 499 -18.25 2.96 -15.80
C ARG A 499 -18.46 1.57 -15.22
N VAL A 500 -18.11 1.41 -13.95
CA VAL A 500 -18.35 0.20 -13.17
C VAL A 500 -19.02 0.62 -11.87
N THR A 501 -20.24 0.15 -11.62
CA THR A 501 -20.93 0.44 -10.35
C THR A 501 -20.73 -0.74 -9.41
N ILE A 502 -20.19 -0.45 -8.23
CA ILE A 502 -19.88 -1.45 -7.20
C ILE A 502 -20.89 -1.25 -6.07
N LEU A 503 -21.81 -2.20 -5.89
CA LEU A 503 -22.82 -2.16 -4.84
C LEU A 503 -22.38 -2.99 -3.63
N PHE A 504 -22.66 -2.48 -2.43
CA PHE A 504 -22.48 -3.24 -1.20
C PHE A 504 -23.71 -3.19 -0.29
N ALA A 505 -23.90 -4.28 0.46
CA ALA A 505 -24.76 -4.33 1.63
C ALA A 505 -24.00 -5.03 2.77
N THR A 506 -24.14 -4.49 3.98
CA THR A 506 -23.34 -4.90 5.15
C THR A 506 -24.00 -4.49 6.47
N GLU A 507 -23.96 -5.38 7.46
CA GLU A 507 -24.33 -5.09 8.86
C GLU A 507 -23.13 -4.61 9.69
N THR A 508 -21.91 -4.99 9.31
CA THR A 508 -20.71 -4.84 10.15
C THR A 508 -19.68 -3.86 9.57
N GLY A 509 -19.86 -3.38 8.35
CA GLY A 509 -18.92 -2.52 7.62
C GLY A 509 -17.88 -3.28 6.80
N LYS A 510 -17.84 -4.63 6.89
CA LYS A 510 -16.81 -5.43 6.20
C LYS A 510 -17.02 -5.46 4.68
N SER A 511 -18.25 -5.71 4.22
CA SER A 511 -18.57 -5.71 2.78
C SER A 511 -18.37 -4.33 2.16
N GLU A 512 -18.66 -3.25 2.92
CA GLU A 512 -18.33 -1.88 2.52
C GLU A 512 -16.83 -1.67 2.34
N THR A 513 -16.02 -2.06 3.34
CA THR A 513 -14.56 -1.93 3.29
C THR A 513 -14.00 -2.65 2.05
N LEU A 514 -14.43 -3.90 1.82
CA LEU A 514 -14.01 -4.68 0.66
C LEU A 514 -14.51 -4.06 -0.66
N ALA A 515 -15.69 -3.45 -0.71
CA ALA A 515 -16.19 -2.73 -1.89
C ALA A 515 -15.43 -1.43 -2.18
N GLN A 516 -15.01 -0.68 -1.15
CA GLN A 516 -14.13 0.48 -1.28
C GLN A 516 -12.74 0.06 -1.82
N ASP A 517 -12.20 -1.04 -1.29
CA ASP A 517 -10.95 -1.63 -1.76
C ASP A 517 -11.04 -2.11 -3.22
N LEU A 518 -12.16 -2.72 -3.59
CA LEU A 518 -12.47 -3.13 -4.98
C LEU A 518 -12.58 -1.91 -5.90
N GLY A 519 -13.16 -0.80 -5.41
CA GLY A 519 -13.15 0.48 -6.09
C GLY A 519 -11.73 0.98 -6.37
N ALA A 520 -10.82 0.87 -5.40
CA ALA A 520 -9.41 1.21 -5.61
C ALA A 520 -8.75 0.31 -6.67
N LEU A 521 -9.00 -1.01 -6.65
CA LEU A 521 -8.51 -1.94 -7.68
C LEU A 521 -9.04 -1.59 -9.08
N PHE A 522 -10.36 -1.42 -9.21
CA PHE A 522 -10.98 -1.11 -10.49
C PHE A 522 -10.56 0.27 -11.02
N SER A 523 -10.18 1.21 -10.16
CA SER A 523 -9.67 2.54 -10.56
C SER A 523 -8.37 2.48 -11.38
N CYS A 524 -7.66 1.35 -11.40
CA CYS A 524 -6.50 1.17 -12.30
C CYS A 524 -6.91 1.25 -13.79
N ALA A 525 -8.07 0.68 -14.17
CA ALA A 525 -8.53 0.56 -15.55
C ALA A 525 -9.86 1.27 -15.86
N PHE A 526 -10.79 1.26 -14.91
CA PHE A 526 -12.19 1.65 -15.06
C PHE A 526 -12.50 3.01 -14.42
N ASN A 527 -13.77 3.41 -14.49
CA ASN A 527 -14.37 4.48 -13.72
C ASN A 527 -15.32 3.88 -12.65
N PRO A 528 -14.79 3.50 -11.47
CA PRO A 528 -15.57 2.83 -10.43
C PRO A 528 -16.44 3.82 -9.64
N LYS A 529 -17.66 3.39 -9.32
CA LYS A 529 -18.61 4.11 -8.46
C LYS A 529 -19.10 3.16 -7.36
N VAL A 530 -18.51 3.26 -6.17
CA VAL A 530 -18.92 2.46 -5.00
C VAL A 530 -20.18 3.10 -4.38
N LEU A 531 -21.20 2.29 -4.11
CA LEU A 531 -22.46 2.71 -3.49
C LEU A 531 -22.97 1.63 -2.51
N CYS A 532 -23.63 2.05 -1.45
CA CYS A 532 -24.48 1.15 -0.69
C CYS A 532 -25.80 0.92 -1.44
N MET A 533 -26.37 -0.28 -1.33
CA MET A 533 -27.59 -0.68 -2.04
C MET A 533 -28.80 0.21 -1.71
N ASP A 534 -28.91 0.73 -0.48
CA ASP A 534 -29.99 1.62 -0.02
C ASP A 534 -30.15 2.91 -0.87
N LYS A 535 -29.01 3.41 -1.37
CA LYS A 535 -28.84 4.64 -2.17
C LYS A 535 -28.83 4.36 -3.67
N TYR A 536 -28.77 3.10 -4.09
CA TYR A 536 -28.91 2.75 -5.50
C TYR A 536 -30.38 2.93 -5.94
N ARG A 537 -30.57 3.47 -7.15
CA ARG A 537 -31.90 3.53 -7.79
C ARG A 537 -31.93 2.51 -8.90
N LEU A 538 -32.89 1.59 -8.83
CA LEU A 538 -33.02 0.48 -9.77
C LEU A 538 -33.21 0.93 -11.22
N SER A 539 -33.78 2.12 -11.44
CA SER A 539 -33.92 2.74 -12.77
C SER A 539 -32.60 2.92 -13.53
N HIS A 540 -31.45 2.97 -12.85
CA HIS A 540 -30.15 3.04 -13.53
C HIS A 540 -29.65 1.66 -14.01
N LEU A 541 -30.30 0.55 -13.66
CA LEU A 541 -29.80 -0.80 -13.99
C LEU A 541 -29.72 -1.03 -15.52
N GLU A 542 -30.64 -0.43 -16.27
CA GLU A 542 -30.63 -0.37 -17.74
C GLU A 542 -29.48 0.51 -18.31
N GLU A 543 -28.94 1.47 -17.53
CA GLU A 543 -27.78 2.29 -17.93
C GLU A 543 -26.42 1.64 -17.64
N GLU A 544 -26.35 0.71 -16.67
CA GLU A 544 -25.08 0.14 -16.22
C GLU A 544 -24.49 -0.82 -17.26
N LYS A 545 -23.16 -0.78 -17.44
CA LYS A 545 -22.43 -1.70 -18.35
C LYS A 545 -21.76 -2.84 -17.58
N LEU A 546 -21.29 -2.55 -16.37
CA LEU A 546 -20.74 -3.55 -15.46
C LEU A 546 -21.18 -3.22 -14.03
N LEU A 547 -21.95 -4.14 -13.44
CA LEU A 547 -22.37 -4.12 -12.04
C LEU A 547 -21.52 -5.12 -11.24
N VAL A 548 -20.93 -4.72 -10.13
CA VAL A 548 -20.21 -5.65 -9.25
C VAL A 548 -20.82 -5.56 -7.86
N VAL A 549 -21.12 -6.70 -7.24
CA VAL A 549 -21.80 -6.77 -5.95
C VAL A 549 -20.90 -7.39 -4.90
N VAL A 550 -20.76 -6.74 -3.74
CA VAL A 550 -20.02 -7.25 -2.59
C VAL A 550 -20.93 -7.17 -1.37
N THR A 551 -21.63 -8.26 -1.05
CA THR A 551 -22.65 -8.29 0.01
C THR A 551 -22.29 -9.28 1.11
N SER A 552 -22.70 -9.00 2.34
CA SER A 552 -22.83 -10.06 3.34
C SER A 552 -24.22 -10.70 3.29
N THR A 553 -24.34 -11.92 3.80
CA THR A 553 -25.62 -12.53 4.19
C THR A 553 -25.84 -12.29 5.69
N PHE A 554 -27.09 -12.18 6.15
CA PHE A 554 -27.40 -12.05 7.58
C PHE A 554 -28.64 -12.86 7.98
N GLY A 555 -28.94 -12.94 9.28
CA GLY A 555 -30.08 -13.70 9.79
C GLY A 555 -30.07 -15.17 9.35
N ASN A 556 -31.18 -15.64 8.79
CA ASN A 556 -31.33 -17.03 8.31
C ASN A 556 -31.09 -17.18 6.80
N GLY A 557 -30.21 -16.35 6.21
CA GLY A 557 -30.02 -16.24 4.75
C GLY A 557 -30.49 -14.90 4.16
N ASP A 558 -31.13 -14.06 4.98
CA ASP A 558 -31.67 -12.76 4.62
C ASP A 558 -30.61 -11.75 4.14
N SER A 559 -31.09 -10.66 3.53
CA SER A 559 -30.26 -9.54 3.15
C SER A 559 -29.85 -8.70 4.38
N PRO A 560 -28.70 -8.00 4.34
CA PRO A 560 -28.41 -6.92 5.30
C PRO A 560 -29.47 -5.82 5.19
N SER A 561 -29.73 -5.10 6.29
CA SER A 561 -30.75 -4.05 6.37
C SER A 561 -30.67 -3.00 5.25
N ASN A 562 -29.44 -2.66 4.81
CA ASN A 562 -29.18 -1.72 3.73
C ASN A 562 -29.20 -2.34 2.30
N GLY A 563 -29.34 -3.66 2.17
CA GLY A 563 -29.62 -4.39 0.93
C GLY A 563 -31.11 -4.59 0.65
N GLU A 564 -31.93 -4.68 1.68
CA GLU A 564 -33.33 -5.14 1.62
C GLU A 564 -34.23 -4.35 0.67
N LYS A 565 -34.06 -3.02 0.63
CA LYS A 565 -34.76 -2.13 -0.32
C LYS A 565 -34.44 -2.46 -1.78
N LEU A 566 -33.20 -2.85 -2.07
CA LEU A 566 -32.80 -3.28 -3.41
C LEU A 566 -33.29 -4.71 -3.70
N LYS A 567 -33.24 -5.64 -2.74
CA LYS A 567 -33.80 -6.99 -2.89
C LYS A 567 -35.26 -6.92 -3.33
N LYS A 568 -36.10 -6.23 -2.55
CA LYS A 568 -37.53 -5.98 -2.86
C LYS A 568 -37.75 -5.44 -4.27
N SER A 569 -36.99 -4.40 -4.65
CA SER A 569 -37.17 -3.74 -5.94
C SER A 569 -36.70 -4.61 -7.12
N LEU A 570 -35.54 -5.27 -6.99
CA LEU A 570 -34.92 -6.08 -8.03
C LEU A 570 -35.72 -7.36 -8.30
N PHE A 571 -36.29 -7.98 -7.26
CA PHE A 571 -37.01 -9.26 -7.41
C PHE A 571 -38.34 -9.11 -8.18
N VAL A 572 -38.96 -7.92 -8.16
CA VAL A 572 -40.19 -7.60 -8.91
C VAL A 572 -39.94 -7.38 -10.42
N LEU A 573 -38.71 -7.08 -10.85
CA LEU A 573 -38.39 -7.00 -12.29
C LEU A 573 -38.57 -8.37 -12.98
N LYS A 574 -39.05 -8.35 -14.22
CA LYS A 574 -39.25 -9.56 -15.05
C LYS A 574 -38.12 -9.81 -16.05
N GLU A 575 -37.58 -8.75 -16.65
CA GLU A 575 -36.53 -8.79 -17.68
C GLU A 575 -35.66 -7.53 -17.60
N LEU A 576 -34.48 -7.55 -18.23
CA LEU A 576 -33.67 -6.38 -18.56
C LEU A 576 -33.53 -6.25 -20.07
N THR A 577 -33.58 -5.03 -20.60
CA THR A 577 -33.41 -4.78 -22.04
C THR A 577 -31.94 -4.63 -22.45
N ASN A 578 -31.07 -4.27 -21.50
CA ASN A 578 -29.67 -4.01 -21.74
C ASN A 578 -28.78 -5.27 -21.68
N LYS A 579 -27.59 -5.18 -22.30
CA LYS A 579 -26.53 -6.20 -22.16
C LYS A 579 -25.64 -5.90 -20.97
N LEU A 580 -26.23 -5.86 -19.78
CA LEU A 580 -25.50 -5.72 -18.52
C LEU A 580 -24.55 -6.90 -18.32
N ARG A 581 -23.32 -6.62 -17.89
CA ARG A 581 -22.43 -7.64 -17.32
C ARG A 581 -22.35 -7.50 -15.80
N TYR A 582 -22.13 -8.60 -15.09
CA TYR A 582 -22.03 -8.54 -13.64
C TYR A 582 -21.11 -9.58 -13.00
N ALA A 583 -20.78 -9.39 -11.71
CA ALA A 583 -20.12 -10.37 -10.85
C ALA A 583 -20.52 -10.14 -9.39
N VAL A 584 -20.60 -11.21 -8.59
CA VAL A 584 -21.01 -11.16 -7.18
C VAL A 584 -19.95 -11.78 -6.26
N PHE A 585 -19.77 -11.19 -5.08
CA PHE A 585 -19.03 -11.76 -3.96
C PHE A 585 -19.87 -11.76 -2.68
N GLY A 586 -20.04 -12.94 -2.09
CA GLY A 586 -20.73 -13.17 -0.82
C GLY A 586 -19.77 -13.26 0.37
N LEU A 587 -20.04 -12.48 1.42
CA LEU A 587 -19.47 -12.68 2.75
C LEU A 587 -20.47 -13.47 3.59
N GLY A 588 -20.12 -14.71 3.94
CA GLY A 588 -20.93 -15.57 4.79
C GLY A 588 -20.10 -16.24 5.89
N SER A 589 -20.71 -17.19 6.58
CA SER A 589 -20.02 -18.12 7.46
C SER A 589 -20.57 -19.53 7.25
N SER A 590 -19.69 -20.52 7.06
CA SER A 590 -20.04 -21.92 6.80
C SER A 590 -20.78 -22.60 7.97
N MET A 591 -20.85 -21.93 9.12
CA MET A 591 -21.62 -22.33 10.30
C MET A 591 -23.14 -22.08 10.19
N TYR A 592 -23.59 -21.35 9.15
CA TYR A 592 -25.00 -21.14 8.84
C TYR A 592 -25.40 -21.95 7.59
N PRO A 593 -26.55 -22.67 7.57
CA PRO A 593 -26.94 -23.51 6.43
C PRO A 593 -27.12 -22.73 5.13
N GLN A 594 -27.57 -21.48 5.21
CA GLN A 594 -27.75 -20.57 4.08
C GLN A 594 -26.45 -19.79 3.79
N PHE A 595 -25.36 -20.52 3.56
CA PHE A 595 -24.05 -19.92 3.28
C PHE A 595 -24.11 -19.02 2.04
N CYS A 596 -23.66 -17.77 2.20
CA CYS A 596 -23.67 -16.74 1.16
C CYS A 596 -25.04 -16.52 0.45
N ALA A 597 -26.17 -16.95 1.02
CA ALA A 597 -27.45 -17.03 0.29
C ALA A 597 -27.88 -15.73 -0.40
N PHE A 598 -27.91 -14.58 0.29
CA PHE A 598 -28.24 -13.30 -0.36
C PHE A 598 -27.27 -12.88 -1.49
N ALA A 599 -26.06 -13.43 -1.59
CA ALA A 599 -25.21 -13.25 -2.77
C ALA A 599 -25.71 -14.10 -3.95
N HIS A 600 -26.06 -15.37 -3.70
CA HIS A 600 -26.65 -16.28 -4.68
C HIS A 600 -28.04 -15.82 -5.15
N ASP A 601 -28.87 -15.27 -4.27
CA ASP A 601 -30.14 -14.59 -4.58
C ASP A 601 -29.96 -13.55 -5.70
N ILE A 602 -28.95 -12.69 -5.54
CA ILE A 602 -28.65 -11.59 -6.46
C ILE A 602 -28.06 -12.13 -7.77
N ASP A 603 -27.18 -13.12 -7.71
CA ASP A 603 -26.59 -13.80 -8.87
C ASP A 603 -27.67 -14.46 -9.74
N GLN A 604 -28.49 -15.33 -9.13
CA GLN A 604 -29.61 -15.99 -9.79
C GLN A 604 -30.61 -14.99 -10.37
N LYS A 605 -31.00 -13.95 -9.62
CA LYS A 605 -31.95 -12.95 -10.12
C LYS A 605 -31.37 -12.14 -11.28
N LEU A 606 -30.09 -11.75 -11.24
CA LEU A 606 -29.45 -11.05 -12.36
C LEU A 606 -29.31 -11.95 -13.60
N SER A 607 -29.00 -13.23 -13.41
CA SER A 607 -28.98 -14.24 -14.48
C SER A 607 -30.36 -14.42 -15.13
N HIS A 608 -31.41 -14.61 -14.33
CA HIS A 608 -32.80 -14.73 -14.81
C HIS A 608 -33.32 -13.48 -15.53
N LEU A 609 -32.80 -12.29 -15.18
CA LEU A 609 -33.12 -11.04 -15.87
C LEU A 609 -32.38 -10.89 -17.23
N GLY A 610 -31.48 -11.81 -17.59
CA GLY A 610 -30.73 -11.79 -18.85
C GLY A 610 -29.34 -11.14 -18.79
N ALA A 611 -28.86 -10.75 -17.60
CA ALA A 611 -27.53 -10.18 -17.45
C ALA A 611 -26.42 -11.26 -17.59
N SER A 612 -25.27 -10.88 -18.14
CA SER A 612 -24.15 -11.81 -18.38
C SER A 612 -23.15 -11.84 -17.22
N GLN A 613 -23.00 -12.98 -16.56
CA GLN A 613 -22.00 -13.18 -15.51
C GLN A 613 -20.56 -13.11 -16.09
N LEU A 614 -19.63 -12.43 -15.42
CA LEU A 614 -18.21 -12.34 -15.81
C LEU A 614 -17.34 -13.47 -15.22
N VAL A 615 -17.63 -13.82 -13.98
CA VAL A 615 -16.95 -14.86 -13.19
C VAL A 615 -17.97 -15.43 -12.22
N LEU A 616 -17.79 -16.69 -11.83
CA LEU A 616 -18.63 -17.35 -10.82
C LEU A 616 -18.69 -16.52 -9.52
N THR A 617 -19.83 -16.59 -8.84
CA THR A 617 -20.03 -15.95 -7.54
C THR A 617 -18.97 -16.42 -6.55
N GLY A 618 -18.18 -15.46 -6.05
CA GLY A 618 -17.12 -15.75 -5.10
C GLY A 618 -17.66 -15.79 -3.68
N GLU A 619 -17.26 -16.80 -2.91
CA GLU A 619 -17.70 -16.97 -1.53
C GLU A 619 -16.54 -16.74 -0.56
N GLY A 620 -16.81 -16.02 0.53
CA GLY A 620 -15.85 -15.79 1.60
C GLY A 620 -16.39 -16.23 2.95
N ASP A 621 -15.88 -17.34 3.48
CA ASP A 621 -16.22 -17.85 4.81
C ASP A 621 -15.45 -17.11 5.90
N GLU A 622 -16.16 -16.44 6.82
CA GLU A 622 -15.59 -15.79 8.00
C GLU A 622 -14.75 -16.74 8.86
N LEU A 623 -15.08 -18.04 8.87
CA LEU A 623 -14.36 -19.10 9.59
C LEU A 623 -13.26 -19.77 8.76
N SER A 624 -13.03 -19.33 7.52
CA SER A 624 -12.10 -19.97 6.59
C SER A 624 -11.62 -19.03 5.47
N GLY A 625 -10.88 -17.98 5.83
CA GLY A 625 -10.08 -17.20 4.87
C GLY A 625 -10.82 -16.17 4.01
N GLN A 626 -12.00 -15.70 4.42
CA GLN A 626 -12.85 -14.71 3.73
C GLN A 626 -12.12 -13.61 2.92
N GLU A 627 -11.10 -12.96 3.51
CA GLU A 627 -10.37 -11.87 2.85
C GLU A 627 -9.46 -12.33 1.71
N GLU A 628 -8.97 -13.57 1.74
CA GLU A 628 -8.12 -14.13 0.70
C GLU A 628 -8.95 -14.64 -0.47
N ALA A 629 -10.07 -15.33 -0.19
CA ALA A 629 -11.08 -15.66 -1.18
C ALA A 629 -11.52 -14.40 -1.95
N PHE A 630 -11.82 -13.32 -1.21
CA PHE A 630 -12.11 -12.01 -1.81
C PHE A 630 -10.96 -11.45 -2.67
N ARG A 631 -9.71 -11.46 -2.19
CA ARG A 631 -8.56 -10.94 -2.96
C ARG A 631 -8.34 -11.73 -4.25
N SER A 632 -8.47 -13.05 -4.20
CA SER A 632 -8.36 -13.93 -5.38
C SER A 632 -9.47 -13.62 -6.39
N TRP A 633 -10.73 -13.65 -5.95
CA TRP A 633 -11.89 -13.32 -6.77
C TRP A 633 -11.81 -11.89 -7.34
N ALA A 634 -11.37 -10.90 -6.56
CA ALA A 634 -11.26 -9.52 -7.01
C ALA A 634 -10.25 -9.36 -8.15
N VAL A 635 -9.11 -10.05 -8.09
CA VAL A 635 -8.09 -10.05 -9.16
C VAL A 635 -8.60 -10.80 -10.40
N GLN A 636 -9.33 -11.90 -10.23
CA GLN A 636 -9.95 -12.63 -11.34
C GLN A 636 -11.02 -11.77 -12.03
N THR A 637 -11.94 -11.19 -11.27
CA THR A 637 -13.00 -10.27 -11.76
C THR A 637 -12.42 -9.07 -12.48
N PHE A 638 -11.36 -8.46 -11.93
CA PHE A 638 -10.68 -7.32 -12.57
C PHE A 638 -10.05 -7.70 -13.92
N LYS A 639 -9.41 -8.88 -14.01
CA LYS A 639 -8.86 -9.39 -15.28
C LYS A 639 -9.96 -9.70 -16.29
N ALA A 640 -10.99 -10.46 -15.90
CA ALA A 640 -12.13 -10.78 -16.76
C ALA A 640 -12.85 -9.52 -17.27
N ALA A 641 -13.01 -8.50 -16.43
CA ALA A 641 -13.53 -7.20 -16.84
C ALA A 641 -12.60 -6.50 -17.84
N CYS A 642 -11.28 -6.47 -17.61
CA CYS A 642 -10.32 -5.87 -18.53
C CYS A 642 -10.33 -6.53 -19.93
N GLU A 643 -10.67 -7.81 -19.99
CA GLU A 643 -10.76 -8.58 -21.24
C GLU A 643 -12.12 -8.38 -21.92
N ALA A 644 -13.22 -8.49 -21.18
CA ALA A 644 -14.57 -8.30 -21.69
C ALA A 644 -14.84 -6.88 -22.24
N PHE A 645 -14.05 -5.89 -21.82
CA PHE A 645 -14.15 -4.48 -22.25
C PHE A 645 -12.92 -3.96 -23.02
N ASP A 646 -12.05 -4.85 -23.53
CA ASP A 646 -10.85 -4.55 -24.33
C ASP A 646 -9.99 -3.39 -23.80
N VAL A 647 -9.55 -3.50 -22.54
CA VAL A 647 -8.73 -2.47 -21.90
C VAL A 647 -7.30 -2.51 -22.47
N ARG A 648 -6.98 -1.51 -23.30
CA ARG A 648 -5.65 -1.34 -23.90
C ARG A 648 -4.55 -1.38 -22.84
N GLY A 649 -3.55 -2.24 -23.05
CA GLY A 649 -2.41 -2.40 -22.15
C GLY A 649 -2.68 -3.29 -20.93
N LYS A 650 -3.74 -4.10 -20.91
CA LYS A 650 -4.14 -5.00 -19.81
C LYS A 650 -3.00 -5.76 -19.11
N HIS A 651 -1.99 -6.24 -19.84
CA HIS A 651 -0.84 -6.97 -19.28
C HIS A 651 0.19 -6.09 -18.54
N GLY A 652 0.16 -4.77 -18.72
CA GLY A 652 1.05 -3.80 -18.06
C GLY A 652 0.40 -3.00 -16.93
N ILE A 653 -0.84 -3.33 -16.54
CA ILE A 653 -1.56 -2.62 -15.47
C ILE A 653 -1.03 -3.05 -14.11
N GLN A 654 -0.35 -2.15 -13.42
CA GLN A 654 0.10 -2.38 -12.04
C GLN A 654 -1.10 -2.41 -11.09
N ILE A 655 -1.32 -3.57 -10.48
CA ILE A 655 -2.32 -3.84 -9.44
C ILE A 655 -1.70 -3.54 -8.06
N PRO A 656 -2.42 -2.90 -7.10
CA PRO A 656 -1.87 -2.59 -5.77
C PRO A 656 -1.35 -3.82 -5.02
N LYS A 657 -0.20 -3.72 -4.31
CA LYS A 657 0.48 -4.90 -3.73
C LYS A 657 -0.39 -5.77 -2.80
N ARG A 658 -1.38 -5.16 -2.13
CA ARG A 658 -2.35 -5.87 -1.28
C ARG A 658 -3.19 -6.95 -2.00
N TYR A 659 -3.30 -6.86 -3.32
CA TYR A 659 -3.98 -7.82 -4.19
C TYR A 659 -3.00 -8.77 -4.90
N THR A 660 -1.73 -8.38 -5.08
CA THR A 660 -0.67 -9.31 -5.51
C THR A 660 -0.23 -10.13 -4.29
N CYS A 661 -1.07 -11.09 -3.88
CA CYS A 661 -0.82 -11.87 -2.67
C CYS A 661 0.50 -12.67 -2.80
N SER A 662 1.52 -12.25 -2.06
CA SER A 662 2.77 -13.01 -1.99
C SER A 662 2.49 -14.35 -1.33
N MET A 663 2.80 -15.44 -2.05
CA MET A 663 2.82 -16.78 -1.48
C MET A 663 3.97 -16.94 -0.47
N THR A 664 4.99 -16.09 -0.55
CA THR A 664 6.11 -16.06 0.39
C THR A 664 5.97 -14.98 1.46
N TRP A 665 6.49 -15.26 2.65
CA TRP A 665 6.75 -14.26 3.67
C TRP A 665 8.26 -14.07 3.80
N ASP A 666 8.73 -12.85 3.57
CA ASP A 666 10.15 -12.50 3.61
C ASP A 666 10.46 -11.70 4.89
N PRO A 667 11.31 -12.21 5.80
CA PRO A 667 11.69 -11.51 7.02
C PRO A 667 12.27 -10.10 6.77
N GLN A 668 13.00 -9.89 5.67
CA GLN A 668 13.70 -8.64 5.39
C GLN A 668 12.75 -7.46 5.11
N HIS A 669 11.49 -7.75 4.80
CA HIS A 669 10.45 -6.74 4.59
C HIS A 669 9.77 -6.28 5.89
N TYR A 670 10.12 -6.83 7.06
CA TYR A 670 9.52 -6.51 8.36
C TYR A 670 10.59 -6.19 9.41
N ARG A 671 10.32 -5.21 10.28
CA ARG A 671 11.12 -4.97 11.49
C ARG A 671 10.26 -4.59 12.67
N LEU A 672 10.73 -4.89 13.87
CA LEU A 672 10.14 -4.41 15.11
C LEU A 672 10.88 -3.16 15.58
N VAL A 673 10.13 -2.13 15.94
CA VAL A 673 10.65 -0.88 16.50
C VAL A 673 10.05 -0.71 17.90
N GLN A 674 10.89 -0.45 18.89
CA GLN A 674 10.44 -0.17 20.25
C GLN A 674 9.57 1.09 20.28
N ASP A 675 8.46 1.06 21.02
CA ASP A 675 7.63 2.22 21.32
C ASP A 675 7.62 2.43 22.84
N SER A 676 7.48 3.68 23.29
CA SER A 676 7.48 4.05 24.71
C SER A 676 6.07 4.38 25.24
N ARG A 677 5.06 4.33 24.36
CA ARG A 677 3.68 4.71 24.70
C ARG A 677 2.97 3.56 25.44
N PRO A 678 2.24 3.83 26.53
CA PRO A 678 1.38 2.83 27.16
C PRO A 678 0.21 2.47 26.24
N LEU A 679 -0.26 1.22 26.34
CA LEU A 679 -1.38 0.71 25.56
C LEU A 679 -2.72 1.14 26.18
N ASP A 680 -3.42 2.04 25.50
CA ASP A 680 -4.85 2.29 25.71
C ASP A 680 -5.66 1.21 24.97
N LEU A 681 -6.09 0.18 25.72
CA LEU A 681 -6.76 -0.99 25.18
C LEU A 681 -8.11 -0.66 24.55
N ASN A 682 -8.91 0.21 25.18
CA ASN A 682 -10.24 0.60 24.66
C ASN A 682 -10.11 1.36 23.34
N LYS A 683 -9.17 2.31 23.25
CA LYS A 683 -8.90 3.07 22.02
C LYS A 683 -8.30 2.22 20.92
N ALA A 684 -7.45 1.26 21.26
CA ALA A 684 -6.93 0.26 20.33
C ALA A 684 -8.06 -0.60 19.74
N LEU A 685 -8.85 -1.26 20.59
CA LEU A 685 -9.99 -2.09 20.16
C LEU A 685 -11.02 -1.28 19.37
N SER A 686 -11.32 -0.05 19.80
CA SER A 686 -12.21 0.87 19.07
C SER A 686 -11.72 1.14 17.65
N SER A 687 -10.43 1.45 17.51
CA SER A 687 -9.81 1.71 16.19
C SER A 687 -9.67 0.45 15.33
N MET A 688 -9.51 -0.74 15.94
CA MET A 688 -9.35 -2.01 15.22
C MET A 688 -10.68 -2.64 14.79
N HIS A 689 -11.77 -2.35 15.49
CA HIS A 689 -13.09 -2.92 15.21
C HIS A 689 -14.08 -1.92 14.62
N ALA A 690 -13.72 -0.62 14.54
CA ALA A 690 -14.61 0.47 14.15
C ALA A 690 -15.92 0.51 14.98
N LYS A 691 -15.75 0.44 16.30
CA LYS A 691 -16.82 0.50 17.32
C LYS A 691 -16.39 1.44 18.45
N ASN A 692 -17.34 1.92 19.25
CA ASN A 692 -17.05 2.65 20.48
C ASN A 692 -16.90 1.64 21.63
N VAL A 693 -15.67 1.21 21.91
CA VAL A 693 -15.38 0.21 22.96
C VAL A 693 -15.15 0.92 24.30
N PHE A 694 -15.94 0.55 25.29
CA PHE A 694 -15.85 0.99 26.67
C PHE A 694 -15.58 -0.22 27.59
N THR A 695 -15.42 0.02 28.89
CA THR A 695 -15.19 -1.04 29.89
C THR A 695 -16.34 -1.10 30.87
N LEU A 696 -16.91 -2.29 31.05
CA LEU A 696 -17.73 -2.64 32.21
C LEU A 696 -16.87 -3.46 33.19
N ARG A 697 -17.33 -3.66 34.42
CA ARG A 697 -16.71 -4.60 35.38
C ARG A 697 -17.60 -5.78 35.66
N LEU A 698 -17.01 -6.95 35.87
CA LEU A 698 -17.75 -8.10 36.40
C LEU A 698 -18.26 -7.77 37.82
N LYS A 699 -19.58 -7.72 38.00
CA LYS A 699 -20.23 -7.63 39.31
C LYS A 699 -20.37 -9.01 39.94
N SER A 700 -20.97 -9.95 39.20
CA SER A 700 -21.20 -11.33 39.65
C SER A 700 -21.23 -12.32 38.49
N GLN A 701 -21.00 -13.60 38.79
CA GLN A 701 -21.35 -14.70 37.90
C GLN A 701 -22.00 -15.85 38.68
N ARG A 702 -23.10 -16.40 38.16
CA ARG A 702 -23.91 -17.47 38.78
C ARG A 702 -24.21 -18.57 37.76
N ASN A 703 -23.90 -19.83 38.08
CA ASN A 703 -24.33 -20.96 37.25
C ASN A 703 -25.85 -21.12 37.34
N LEU A 704 -26.49 -21.24 36.17
CA LEU A 704 -27.94 -21.43 35.99
C LEU A 704 -28.32 -22.90 35.75
N GLN A 705 -27.33 -23.78 35.65
CA GLN A 705 -27.51 -25.23 35.52
C GLN A 705 -27.19 -25.92 36.85
N SER A 706 -27.79 -27.10 37.08
CA SER A 706 -27.48 -27.91 38.25
C SER A 706 -25.98 -28.27 38.31
N PRO A 707 -25.37 -28.37 39.51
CA PRO A 707 -24.03 -28.95 39.70
C PRO A 707 -23.89 -30.39 39.19
N GLN A 708 -24.99 -31.11 38.96
CA GLN A 708 -24.97 -32.44 38.32
C GLN A 708 -24.94 -32.38 36.79
N SER A 709 -25.07 -31.21 36.16
CA SER A 709 -25.08 -31.09 34.70
C SER A 709 -23.66 -31.23 34.10
N SER A 710 -23.58 -31.87 32.94
CA SER A 710 -22.35 -32.03 32.14
C SER A 710 -21.93 -30.76 31.39
N ARG A 711 -22.56 -29.61 31.68
CA ARG A 711 -22.37 -28.30 31.04
C ARG A 711 -22.51 -27.19 32.08
N THR A 712 -22.04 -26.00 31.73
CA THR A 712 -22.19 -24.79 32.55
C THR A 712 -22.78 -23.67 31.71
N THR A 713 -23.78 -22.97 32.24
CA THR A 713 -24.37 -21.78 31.62
C THR A 713 -24.51 -20.72 32.69
N LEU A 714 -23.84 -19.60 32.49
CA LEU A 714 -23.69 -18.55 33.50
C LEU A 714 -24.68 -17.41 33.23
N LEU A 715 -25.33 -16.92 34.28
CA LEU A 715 -25.71 -15.53 34.37
C LEU A 715 -24.44 -14.74 34.69
N VAL A 716 -24.03 -13.87 33.78
CA VAL A 716 -22.90 -12.94 33.96
C VAL A 716 -23.47 -11.55 34.12
N GLU A 717 -23.11 -10.86 35.20
CA GLU A 717 -23.62 -9.54 35.54
C GLU A 717 -22.48 -8.53 35.44
N LEU A 718 -22.58 -7.60 34.49
CA LEU A 718 -21.60 -6.54 34.26
C LEU A 718 -22.16 -5.21 34.77
N SER A 719 -21.30 -4.37 35.33
CA SER A 719 -21.67 -3.08 35.94
C SER A 719 -20.82 -1.93 35.41
N CYS A 720 -21.36 -0.71 35.47
CA CYS A 720 -20.64 0.53 35.19
C CYS A 720 -20.65 1.45 36.41
N GLU A 721 -19.54 2.16 36.64
CA GLU A 721 -19.43 3.16 37.73
C GLU A 721 -20.19 4.45 37.39
N ASP A 722 -20.23 4.85 36.12
CA ASP A 722 -20.94 6.04 35.61
C ASP A 722 -22.19 5.65 34.78
N SER A 723 -23.38 6.03 35.23
CA SER A 723 -24.65 5.78 34.51
C SER A 723 -24.79 6.57 33.19
N LEU A 724 -23.95 7.57 32.96
CA LEU A 724 -24.02 8.50 31.82
C LEU A 724 -23.62 7.91 30.45
N GLY A 725 -23.08 6.69 30.41
CA GLY A 725 -22.57 6.07 29.17
C GLY A 725 -23.37 4.89 28.59
N LEU A 726 -24.17 4.19 29.40
CA LEU A 726 -24.65 2.84 29.07
C LEU A 726 -26.09 2.83 28.55
N SER A 727 -26.26 3.19 27.27
CA SER A 727 -27.57 3.09 26.60
C SER A 727 -27.71 1.81 25.77
N TYR A 728 -28.67 0.98 26.15
CA TYR A 728 -29.12 -0.20 25.40
C TYR A 728 -30.64 -0.38 25.57
N LEU A 729 -31.25 -1.18 24.69
CA LEU A 729 -32.65 -1.62 24.80
C LEU A 729 -32.74 -3.15 24.97
N PRO A 730 -33.82 -3.69 25.57
CA PRO A 730 -34.06 -5.13 25.62
C PRO A 730 -34.02 -5.75 24.21
N GLY A 731 -33.30 -6.87 24.07
CA GLY A 731 -33.10 -7.56 22.79
C GLY A 731 -31.87 -7.13 21.98
N GLU A 732 -31.14 -6.09 22.41
CA GLU A 732 -29.85 -5.72 21.81
C GLU A 732 -28.70 -6.63 22.26
N HIS A 733 -27.56 -6.57 21.55
CA HIS A 733 -26.39 -7.41 21.81
C HIS A 733 -25.27 -6.63 22.49
N LEU A 734 -24.56 -7.26 23.43
CA LEU A 734 -23.23 -6.80 23.87
C LEU A 734 -22.14 -7.53 23.08
N GLY A 735 -21.30 -6.79 22.37
CA GLY A 735 -20.09 -7.30 21.74
C GLY A 735 -18.90 -7.19 22.69
N ILE A 736 -18.35 -8.34 23.12
CA ILE A 736 -17.27 -8.43 24.11
C ILE A 736 -15.94 -8.72 23.41
N CYS A 737 -14.87 -8.04 23.81
CA CYS A 737 -13.51 -8.27 23.32
C CYS A 737 -12.71 -9.06 24.38
N PRO A 738 -12.60 -10.40 24.28
CA PRO A 738 -11.97 -11.23 25.30
C PRO A 738 -10.44 -11.22 25.22
N GLY A 739 -9.80 -11.71 26.29
CA GLY A 739 -8.40 -12.15 26.24
C GLY A 739 -8.29 -13.65 25.92
N ASN A 740 -7.30 -14.04 25.12
CA ASN A 740 -6.90 -15.44 24.97
C ASN A 740 -6.31 -16.00 26.28
N GLN A 741 -6.38 -17.33 26.46
CA GLN A 741 -5.91 -17.99 27.69
C GLN A 741 -4.40 -17.83 27.89
N PRO A 742 -3.91 -17.46 29.10
CA PRO A 742 -2.49 -17.24 29.36
C PRO A 742 -1.58 -18.42 29.00
N ALA A 743 -2.04 -19.67 29.19
CA ALA A 743 -1.27 -20.86 28.84
C ALA A 743 -1.00 -20.99 27.32
N LEU A 744 -1.98 -20.61 26.48
CA LEU A 744 -1.80 -20.61 25.01
C LEU A 744 -0.85 -19.48 24.58
N VAL A 745 -0.98 -18.30 25.19
CA VAL A 745 -0.08 -17.16 24.93
C VAL A 745 1.36 -17.50 25.31
N GLN A 746 1.56 -18.03 26.51
CA GLN A 746 2.88 -18.42 27.03
C GLN A 746 3.52 -19.53 26.17
N GLY A 747 2.77 -20.60 25.87
CA GLY A 747 3.29 -21.70 25.04
C GLY A 747 3.64 -21.28 23.61
N ILE A 748 3.02 -20.22 23.07
CA ILE A 748 3.44 -19.61 21.79
C ILE A 748 4.71 -18.77 21.98
N LEU A 749 4.78 -17.92 23.01
CA LEU A 749 5.95 -17.08 23.30
C LEU A 749 7.23 -17.92 23.49
N GLU A 750 7.13 -19.10 24.12
CA GLU A 750 8.21 -20.07 24.29
C GLU A 750 8.74 -20.69 22.97
N ARG A 751 8.04 -20.47 21.85
CA ARG A 751 8.42 -20.94 20.51
C ARG A 751 8.84 -19.82 19.55
N VAL A 752 8.84 -18.56 19.99
CA VAL A 752 9.22 -17.41 19.15
C VAL A 752 10.74 -17.21 19.15
N VAL A 753 11.36 -17.18 17.96
CA VAL A 753 12.82 -17.16 17.83
C VAL A 753 13.50 -15.83 18.19
N ASP A 754 12.77 -14.71 18.11
CA ASP A 754 13.25 -13.33 18.28
C ASP A 754 12.36 -12.53 19.26
N SER A 755 11.80 -13.21 20.26
CA SER A 755 10.81 -12.65 21.19
C SER A 755 11.33 -11.41 21.94
N PRO A 756 10.71 -10.22 21.81
CA PRO A 756 11.03 -9.07 22.64
C PRO A 756 10.72 -9.33 24.13
N ALA A 757 11.35 -8.59 25.03
CA ALA A 757 11.08 -8.71 26.47
C ALA A 757 9.56 -8.60 26.77
N PRO A 758 8.98 -9.44 27.66
CA PRO A 758 7.52 -9.65 27.70
C PRO A 758 6.62 -8.42 27.88
N HIS A 759 7.16 -7.34 28.47
CA HIS A 759 6.45 -6.08 28.72
C HIS A 759 6.91 -4.92 27.82
N GLN A 760 7.93 -5.10 26.97
CA GLN A 760 8.42 -4.08 26.06
C GLN A 760 7.37 -3.78 24.96
N PRO A 761 6.83 -2.56 24.85
CA PRO A 761 5.98 -2.21 23.71
C PRO A 761 6.83 -2.14 22.44
N VAL A 762 6.31 -2.73 21.37
CA VAL A 762 6.87 -2.66 20.03
C VAL A 762 5.77 -2.29 19.04
N HIS A 763 6.16 -1.76 17.88
CA HIS A 763 5.29 -1.71 16.71
C HIS A 763 6.02 -2.30 15.50
N LEU A 764 5.22 -2.84 14.58
CA LEU A 764 5.71 -3.39 13.32
C LEU A 764 5.93 -2.26 12.32
N GLU A 765 7.07 -2.25 11.63
CA GLU A 765 7.24 -1.53 10.39
C GLU A 765 7.44 -2.49 9.23
N THR A 766 6.90 -2.10 8.07
CA THR A 766 7.01 -2.80 6.79
C THR A 766 7.88 -1.99 5.84
N LEU A 767 8.68 -2.64 5.00
CA LEU A 767 9.44 -1.92 3.99
C LEU A 767 8.48 -1.42 2.89
N SER A 768 8.56 -0.12 2.56
CA SER A 768 7.69 0.52 1.56
C SER A 768 7.70 -0.21 0.21
N GLU A 769 6.66 -0.01 -0.61
CA GLU A 769 6.53 -0.70 -1.91
C GLU A 769 7.75 -0.51 -2.84
N SER A 770 8.50 0.58 -2.64
CA SER A 770 9.71 1.00 -3.35
C SER A 770 11.04 0.45 -2.79
N GLY A 771 11.01 -0.31 -1.70
CA GLY A 771 12.21 -0.82 -1.02
C GLY A 771 13.12 0.26 -0.40
N SER A 772 12.65 1.50 -0.22
CA SER A 772 13.53 2.66 0.03
C SER A 772 13.40 3.35 1.39
N TYR A 773 12.31 3.10 2.12
CA TYR A 773 12.07 3.56 3.49
C TYR A 773 11.09 2.61 4.19
N TRP A 774 11.07 2.66 5.51
CA TRP A 774 10.17 1.88 6.36
C TRP A 774 8.85 2.62 6.62
N VAL A 775 7.77 1.85 6.75
CA VAL A 775 6.41 2.34 6.97
C VAL A 775 5.78 1.54 8.11
N ARG A 776 5.53 2.22 9.23
CA ARG A 776 4.74 1.69 10.35
C ARG A 776 3.42 1.07 9.88
N ASP A 777 3.24 -0.20 10.21
CA ASP A 777 1.97 -0.89 10.02
C ASP A 777 0.90 -0.25 10.91
N LYS A 778 -0.34 -0.24 10.43
CA LYS A 778 -1.52 0.30 11.11
C LYS A 778 -2.49 -0.78 11.58
N ARG A 779 -2.18 -2.05 11.28
CA ARG A 779 -2.98 -3.24 11.61
C ARG A 779 -3.12 -3.45 13.12
N LEU A 780 -2.08 -3.11 13.89
CA LEU A 780 -1.99 -3.28 15.34
C LEU A 780 -1.52 -1.98 16.00
N PRO A 781 -1.92 -1.70 17.26
CA PRO A 781 -1.32 -0.64 18.07
C PRO A 781 0.10 -1.01 18.50
N PRO A 782 0.90 -0.06 19.03
CA PRO A 782 2.07 -0.40 19.83
C PRO A 782 1.64 -1.19 21.06
N CYS A 783 2.23 -2.35 21.26
CA CYS A 783 1.92 -3.27 22.36
C CYS A 783 3.08 -4.26 22.53
N SER A 784 3.15 -4.96 23.67
CA SER A 784 4.09 -6.08 23.79
C SER A 784 3.56 -7.31 23.02
N LEU A 785 4.46 -8.24 22.67
CA LEU A 785 4.06 -9.45 21.95
C LEU A 785 3.03 -10.29 22.75
N SER A 786 3.16 -10.31 24.08
CA SER A 786 2.17 -10.90 24.99
C SER A 786 0.81 -10.21 24.85
N GLN A 787 0.74 -8.87 24.91
CA GLN A 787 -0.51 -8.12 24.73
C GLN A 787 -1.17 -8.37 23.36
N ALA A 788 -0.36 -8.48 22.29
CA ALA A 788 -0.86 -8.79 20.95
C ALA A 788 -1.49 -10.18 20.88
N LEU A 789 -0.80 -11.20 21.42
CA LEU A 789 -1.29 -12.58 21.49
C LEU A 789 -2.48 -12.74 22.47
N THR A 790 -2.60 -11.89 23.50
CA THR A 790 -3.75 -11.91 24.41
C THR A 790 -4.98 -11.25 23.82
N TYR A 791 -4.90 -10.02 23.30
CA TYR A 791 -6.09 -9.19 23.02
C TYR A 791 -6.35 -8.90 21.53
N PHE A 792 -5.35 -9.05 20.65
CA PHE A 792 -5.44 -8.54 19.27
C PHE A 792 -5.36 -9.62 18.19
N LEU A 793 -4.73 -10.76 18.47
CA LEU A 793 -4.52 -11.85 17.51
C LEU A 793 -5.35 -13.08 17.85
N ASP A 794 -5.90 -13.75 16.83
CA ASP A 794 -6.51 -15.07 17.01
C ASP A 794 -5.44 -16.16 16.91
N ILE A 795 -5.24 -16.86 18.02
CA ILE A 795 -4.33 -18.01 18.16
C ILE A 795 -5.08 -19.35 18.25
N THR A 796 -6.41 -19.33 18.10
CA THR A 796 -7.31 -20.46 18.37
C THR A 796 -8.04 -20.97 17.13
N THR A 797 -8.37 -20.10 16.18
CA THR A 797 -8.93 -20.50 14.89
C THR A 797 -7.85 -21.24 14.06
N PRO A 798 -8.16 -22.43 13.49
CA PRO A 798 -7.19 -23.18 12.69
C PRO A 798 -6.56 -22.36 11.54
N PRO A 799 -5.23 -22.41 11.34
CA PRO A 799 -4.54 -21.72 10.25
C PRO A 799 -5.16 -21.98 8.87
N THR A 800 -5.18 -20.95 8.01
CA THR A 800 -5.62 -21.10 6.61
C THR A 800 -4.55 -21.77 5.76
N GLN A 801 -4.93 -22.31 4.60
CA GLN A 801 -3.99 -22.93 3.65
C GLN A 801 -2.85 -21.99 3.22
N LEU A 802 -3.07 -20.66 3.13
CA LEU A 802 -1.97 -19.71 2.90
C LEU A 802 -1.06 -19.56 4.12
N LEU A 803 -1.60 -19.54 5.34
CA LEU A 803 -0.80 -19.46 6.55
C LEU A 803 0.07 -20.72 6.69
N LEU A 804 -0.49 -21.90 6.40
CA LEU A 804 0.27 -23.16 6.29
C LEU A 804 1.35 -23.10 5.20
N ARG A 805 1.04 -22.57 4.00
CA ARG A 805 2.03 -22.38 2.91
C ARG A 805 3.18 -21.45 3.30
N LYS A 806 2.93 -20.46 4.15
CA LYS A 806 3.96 -19.55 4.69
C LYS A 806 4.74 -20.20 5.83
N LEU A 807 4.09 -20.97 6.70
CA LEU A 807 4.75 -21.76 7.74
C LEU A 807 5.69 -22.83 7.13
N ALA A 808 5.31 -23.45 6.01
CA ALA A 808 6.16 -24.40 5.29
C ALA A 808 7.53 -23.82 4.89
N GLN A 809 7.64 -22.50 4.69
CA GLN A 809 8.91 -21.81 4.38
C GLN A 809 9.76 -21.52 5.62
N LEU A 810 9.21 -21.74 6.82
CA LEU A 810 9.86 -21.54 8.13
C LEU A 810 10.15 -22.86 8.86
N ALA A 811 9.74 -23.99 8.30
CA ALA A 811 10.09 -25.32 8.78
C ALA A 811 11.53 -25.65 8.35
N THR A 812 12.40 -26.01 9.30
CA THR A 812 13.79 -26.42 8.98
C THR A 812 13.89 -27.88 8.56
N GLU A 813 12.90 -28.72 8.90
CA GLU A 813 12.86 -30.13 8.52
C GLU A 813 12.02 -30.33 7.25
N GLU A 814 12.63 -30.88 6.21
CA GLU A 814 12.01 -31.05 4.89
C GLU A 814 10.77 -31.97 4.94
N ALA A 815 10.73 -32.95 5.85
CA ALA A 815 9.55 -33.81 6.05
C ALA A 815 8.35 -33.05 6.65
N GLU A 816 8.59 -32.15 7.61
CA GLU A 816 7.54 -31.29 8.18
C GLU A 816 7.05 -30.27 7.14
N ARG A 817 7.99 -29.67 6.40
CA ARG A 817 7.69 -28.78 5.28
C ARG A 817 6.81 -29.47 4.24
N GLN A 818 7.17 -30.66 3.77
CA GLN A 818 6.37 -31.41 2.80
C GLN A 818 4.98 -31.75 3.36
N ARG A 819 4.85 -32.08 4.66
CA ARG A 819 3.53 -32.28 5.27
C ARG A 819 2.70 -30.99 5.32
N LEU A 820 3.30 -29.85 5.61
CA LEU A 820 2.63 -28.53 5.55
C LEU A 820 2.22 -28.16 4.11
N GLU A 821 3.04 -28.46 3.11
CA GLU A 821 2.70 -28.26 1.69
C GLU A 821 1.56 -29.21 1.25
N ILE A 822 1.49 -30.45 1.75
CA ILE A 822 0.34 -31.36 1.55
C ILE A 822 -0.93 -30.82 2.25
N LEU A 823 -0.82 -30.31 3.47
CA LEU A 823 -1.93 -29.67 4.19
C LEU A 823 -2.42 -28.36 3.54
N CYS A 824 -1.75 -27.86 2.51
CA CYS A 824 -2.28 -26.79 1.65
C CYS A 824 -3.31 -27.29 0.62
N GLN A 825 -3.50 -28.60 0.44
CA GLN A 825 -4.50 -29.16 -0.49
C GLN A 825 -5.89 -29.20 0.17
N PRO A 826 -7.00 -28.81 -0.50
CA PRO A 826 -8.31 -28.65 0.15
C PRO A 826 -8.87 -29.90 0.84
N SER A 827 -8.62 -31.09 0.29
CA SER A 827 -9.09 -32.37 0.85
C SER A 827 -8.41 -32.71 2.17
N GLU A 828 -7.07 -32.75 2.19
CA GLU A 828 -6.28 -33.01 3.39
C GLU A 828 -6.42 -31.86 4.42
N TYR A 829 -6.50 -30.60 3.96
CA TYR A 829 -6.76 -29.44 4.81
C TYR A 829 -8.07 -29.59 5.59
N ASN A 830 -9.18 -29.86 4.89
CA ASN A 830 -10.49 -29.98 5.54
C ASN A 830 -10.53 -31.17 6.51
N LYS A 831 -9.98 -32.32 6.11
CA LYS A 831 -9.87 -33.51 6.98
C LYS A 831 -9.10 -33.18 8.27
N TRP A 832 -7.92 -32.58 8.16
CA TRP A 832 -7.11 -32.17 9.32
C TRP A 832 -7.81 -31.09 10.17
N LYS A 833 -8.41 -30.05 9.54
CA LYS A 833 -9.17 -28.97 10.19
C LYS A 833 -10.34 -29.52 11.02
N PHE A 834 -11.18 -30.38 10.45
CA PHE A 834 -12.36 -30.89 11.15
C PHE A 834 -12.04 -31.98 12.18
N THR A 835 -11.02 -32.81 11.97
CA THR A 835 -10.61 -33.84 12.94
C THR A 835 -9.88 -33.27 14.16
N ASN A 836 -8.92 -32.36 13.94
CA ASN A 836 -8.05 -31.83 14.98
C ASN A 836 -8.48 -30.46 15.55
N SER A 837 -9.23 -29.63 14.79
CA SER A 837 -9.54 -28.22 15.11
C SER A 837 -8.35 -27.40 15.65
N PRO A 838 -7.11 -27.57 15.13
CA PRO A 838 -5.91 -27.25 15.90
C PRO A 838 -5.73 -25.75 16.11
N THR A 839 -5.42 -25.36 17.35
CA THR A 839 -4.96 -24.01 17.69
C THR A 839 -3.57 -23.74 17.09
N PHE A 840 -3.16 -22.48 17.00
CA PHE A 840 -1.83 -22.13 16.46
C PHE A 840 -0.70 -22.75 17.30
N LEU A 841 -0.88 -22.89 18.62
CA LEU A 841 0.07 -23.58 19.48
C LEU A 841 0.19 -25.07 19.15
N GLU A 842 -0.92 -25.76 18.92
CA GLU A 842 -0.90 -27.18 18.52
C GLU A 842 -0.23 -27.37 17.15
N VAL A 843 -0.34 -26.41 16.23
CA VAL A 843 0.42 -26.45 14.96
C VAL A 843 1.93 -26.30 15.19
N LEU A 844 2.37 -25.43 16.11
CA LEU A 844 3.79 -25.37 16.51
C LEU A 844 4.26 -26.62 17.28
N GLN A 845 3.33 -27.43 17.81
CA GLN A 845 3.63 -28.70 18.49
C GLN A 845 3.61 -29.90 17.53
N GLU A 846 2.77 -29.89 16.49
CA GLU A 846 2.74 -30.87 15.40
C GLU A 846 3.96 -30.70 14.46
N PHE A 847 4.47 -29.47 14.31
CA PHE A 847 5.61 -29.12 13.46
C PHE A 847 6.71 -28.38 14.26
N PRO A 848 7.48 -29.08 15.11
CA PRO A 848 8.49 -28.47 15.98
C PRO A 848 9.67 -27.81 15.26
N SER A 849 9.88 -28.06 13.97
CA SER A 849 10.92 -27.39 13.17
C SER A 849 10.59 -25.94 12.78
N LEU A 850 9.35 -25.48 13.04
CA LEU A 850 8.88 -24.15 12.68
C LEU A 850 9.58 -23.02 13.44
N ARG A 851 10.45 -22.28 12.74
CA ARG A 851 11.16 -21.10 13.25
C ARG A 851 10.36 -19.81 13.04
N VAL A 852 9.30 -19.64 13.84
CA VAL A 852 8.39 -18.48 13.75
C VAL A 852 8.92 -17.29 14.54
N SER A 853 8.89 -16.11 13.92
CA SER A 853 9.32 -14.84 14.53
C SER A 853 8.16 -13.97 15.00
N ALA A 854 8.43 -13.05 15.92
CA ALA A 854 7.52 -12.02 16.39
C ALA A 854 7.03 -11.13 15.23
N GLY A 855 7.92 -10.83 14.26
CA GLY A 855 7.57 -10.15 13.01
C GLY A 855 6.58 -10.95 12.14
N PHE A 856 6.70 -12.29 12.10
CA PHE A 856 5.71 -13.14 11.43
C PHE A 856 4.37 -13.12 12.17
N LEU A 857 4.36 -13.30 13.49
CA LEU A 857 3.11 -13.34 14.28
C LEU A 857 2.29 -12.05 14.11
N LEU A 858 2.93 -10.89 14.31
CA LEU A 858 2.27 -9.58 14.23
C LEU A 858 1.81 -9.23 12.80
N SER A 859 2.49 -9.74 11.77
CA SER A 859 2.10 -9.48 10.38
C SER A 859 1.11 -10.49 9.80
N GLN A 860 1.12 -11.76 10.22
CA GLN A 860 0.38 -12.85 9.57
C GLN A 860 -0.82 -13.41 10.36
N LEU A 861 -0.78 -13.52 11.69
CA LEU A 861 -1.91 -14.13 12.45
C LEU A 861 -3.20 -13.31 12.28
N PRO A 862 -4.41 -13.92 12.26
CA PRO A 862 -5.68 -13.18 12.12
C PRO A 862 -5.95 -12.22 13.29
N ILE A 863 -6.83 -11.23 13.09
CA ILE A 863 -7.28 -10.34 14.18
C ILE A 863 -8.38 -11.02 15.00
N LEU A 864 -8.19 -11.08 16.33
CA LEU A 864 -9.17 -11.61 17.28
C LEU A 864 -10.52 -10.88 17.14
N LYS A 865 -11.62 -11.64 17.12
CA LYS A 865 -12.97 -11.07 16.94
C LYS A 865 -13.69 -10.88 18.27
N PRO A 866 -14.45 -9.79 18.44
CA PRO A 866 -15.44 -9.69 19.49
C PRO A 866 -16.48 -10.81 19.38
N ARG A 867 -17.02 -11.27 20.51
CA ARG A 867 -18.12 -12.25 20.55
C ARG A 867 -19.38 -11.56 21.06
N TYR A 868 -20.50 -11.80 20.38
CA TYR A 868 -21.80 -11.19 20.70
C TYR A 868 -22.62 -12.07 21.63
N TYR A 869 -23.31 -11.44 22.57
CA TYR A 869 -24.29 -12.06 23.47
C TYR A 869 -25.52 -11.16 23.57
N SER A 870 -26.73 -11.71 23.43
CA SER A 870 -27.98 -10.96 23.61
C SER A 870 -28.16 -10.59 25.08
N ILE A 871 -28.53 -9.34 25.34
CA ILE A 871 -28.60 -8.80 26.69
C ILE A 871 -29.85 -9.36 27.41
N SER A 872 -29.62 -10.04 28.53
CA SER A 872 -30.65 -10.71 29.33
C SER A 872 -31.10 -9.90 30.55
N SER A 873 -31.29 -8.60 30.32
CA SER A 873 -31.78 -7.63 31.31
C SER A 873 -32.53 -6.47 30.66
N SER A 874 -33.39 -5.80 31.43
CA SER A 874 -33.91 -4.47 31.09
C SER A 874 -33.12 -3.39 31.83
N ARG A 875 -32.70 -2.35 31.12
CA ARG A 875 -32.06 -1.17 31.71
C ARG A 875 -33.00 -0.41 32.65
N ASP A 876 -34.30 -0.40 32.38
CA ASP A 876 -35.28 0.24 33.28
C ASP A 876 -35.34 -0.50 34.63
N CYS A 877 -35.08 -1.83 34.66
CA CYS A 877 -34.93 -2.61 35.89
C CYS A 877 -33.55 -2.47 36.54
N THR A 878 -32.46 -2.46 35.76
CA THR A 878 -31.08 -2.38 36.27
C THR A 878 -30.24 -1.30 35.55
N PRO A 879 -30.43 0.00 35.89
CA PRO A 879 -29.89 1.12 35.10
C PRO A 879 -28.37 1.19 34.95
N THR A 880 -27.63 0.56 35.87
CA THR A 880 -26.16 0.55 35.91
C THR A 880 -25.54 -0.79 35.47
N GLU A 881 -26.35 -1.74 34.99
CA GLU A 881 -25.92 -3.12 34.77
C GLU A 881 -26.33 -3.68 33.40
N VAL A 882 -25.58 -4.67 32.92
CA VAL A 882 -25.88 -5.47 31.73
C VAL A 882 -25.69 -6.93 32.09
N HIS A 883 -26.77 -7.71 32.02
CA HIS A 883 -26.77 -9.14 32.31
C HIS A 883 -26.70 -9.94 31.00
N LEU A 884 -26.01 -11.08 31.02
CA LEU A 884 -25.80 -11.96 29.86
C LEU A 884 -26.02 -13.43 30.26
N THR A 885 -26.53 -14.24 29.33
CA THR A 885 -26.73 -15.68 29.53
C THR A 885 -25.71 -16.47 28.68
N VAL A 886 -24.60 -16.89 29.30
CA VAL A 886 -23.39 -17.37 28.62
C VAL A 886 -23.23 -18.88 28.80
N ALA A 887 -23.47 -19.67 27.76
CA ALA A 887 -23.05 -21.07 27.73
C ALA A 887 -21.52 -21.16 27.66
N VAL A 888 -20.90 -21.86 28.62
CA VAL A 888 -19.46 -22.11 28.63
C VAL A 888 -19.15 -23.19 27.60
N LEU A 889 -18.33 -22.84 26.60
CA LEU A 889 -18.00 -23.75 25.50
C LEU A 889 -16.69 -24.48 25.81
N THR A 890 -16.80 -25.79 26.02
CA THR A 890 -15.66 -26.71 26.10
C THR A 890 -16.00 -27.98 25.33
N TYR A 891 -15.08 -28.45 24.49
CA TYR A 891 -15.24 -29.67 23.69
C TYR A 891 -13.90 -30.40 23.57
N ARG A 892 -13.92 -31.71 23.32
CA ARG A 892 -12.71 -32.46 22.97
C ARG A 892 -12.67 -32.68 21.47
N THR A 893 -11.50 -32.49 20.86
CA THR A 893 -11.27 -32.77 19.44
C THR A 893 -11.22 -34.28 19.19
N ARG A 894 -11.03 -34.73 17.94
CA ARG A 894 -10.95 -36.16 17.58
C ARG A 894 -12.10 -37.01 18.18
N ASP A 895 -13.33 -36.55 17.95
CA ASP A 895 -14.58 -37.18 18.39
C ASP A 895 -14.60 -37.58 19.89
N GLY A 896 -14.04 -36.71 20.74
CA GLY A 896 -14.01 -36.87 22.18
C GLY A 896 -12.70 -37.44 22.75
N GLN A 897 -11.80 -37.95 21.90
CA GLN A 897 -10.53 -38.58 22.33
C GLN A 897 -9.35 -37.60 22.36
N GLY A 898 -9.49 -36.41 21.78
CA GLY A 898 -8.44 -35.40 21.67
C GLY A 898 -8.27 -34.52 22.92
N PRO A 899 -7.34 -33.54 22.86
CA PRO A 899 -7.22 -32.49 23.85
C PRO A 899 -8.54 -31.72 24.08
N LEU A 900 -8.66 -31.12 25.26
CA LEU A 900 -9.79 -30.26 25.60
C LEU A 900 -9.56 -28.86 25.02
N HIS A 901 -10.50 -28.43 24.18
CA HIS A 901 -10.54 -27.10 23.56
C HIS A 901 -11.58 -26.21 24.25
N HIS A 902 -11.28 -24.92 24.27
CA HIS A 902 -12.00 -23.91 25.07
C HIS A 902 -12.47 -22.76 24.18
N GLY A 903 -13.76 -22.42 24.26
CA GLY A 903 -14.30 -21.24 23.59
C GLY A 903 -13.76 -19.96 24.24
N VAL A 904 -12.97 -19.18 23.49
CA VAL A 904 -12.21 -18.02 23.99
C VAL A 904 -13.04 -17.13 24.91
N CYS A 905 -14.11 -16.50 24.40
CA CYS A 905 -14.86 -15.54 25.19
C CYS A 905 -15.63 -16.16 26.36
N SER A 906 -16.24 -17.33 26.19
CA SER A 906 -17.06 -17.94 27.23
C SER A 906 -16.26 -18.54 28.37
N THR A 907 -15.04 -19.03 28.10
CA THR A 907 -14.11 -19.51 29.14
C THR A 907 -13.25 -18.39 29.73
N TRP A 908 -13.02 -17.30 28.98
CA TRP A 908 -12.47 -16.07 29.56
C TRP A 908 -13.44 -15.47 30.59
N LEU A 909 -14.72 -15.29 30.22
CA LEU A 909 -15.77 -14.79 31.12
C LEU A 909 -15.93 -15.67 32.38
N SER A 910 -15.95 -17.00 32.25
CA SER A 910 -16.09 -17.90 33.42
C SER A 910 -14.94 -17.80 34.43
N ASN A 911 -13.78 -17.32 33.97
CA ASN A 911 -12.55 -17.27 34.76
C ASN A 911 -12.25 -15.87 35.32
N LEU A 912 -13.09 -14.87 35.01
CA LEU A 912 -13.00 -13.53 35.59
C LEU A 912 -13.39 -13.52 37.07
N LYS A 913 -12.81 -12.58 37.81
CA LYS A 913 -13.11 -12.27 39.20
C LYS A 913 -13.98 -11.00 39.27
N PRO A 914 -14.75 -10.79 40.35
CA PRO A 914 -15.42 -9.53 40.58
C PRO A 914 -14.46 -8.33 40.49
N GLN A 915 -14.92 -7.24 39.90
CA GLN A 915 -14.18 -6.02 39.53
C GLN A 915 -13.21 -6.13 38.33
N ASP A 916 -13.00 -7.31 37.74
CA ASP A 916 -12.18 -7.44 36.52
C ASP A 916 -12.80 -6.67 35.34
N PRO A 917 -11.97 -6.01 34.49
CA PRO A 917 -12.44 -5.18 33.39
C PRO A 917 -12.87 -6.01 32.17
N VAL A 918 -14.01 -5.65 31.59
CA VAL A 918 -14.61 -6.25 30.39
C VAL A 918 -14.74 -5.22 29.27
N PRO A 919 -13.78 -5.17 28.31
CA PRO A 919 -13.86 -4.31 27.14
C PRO A 919 -14.99 -4.77 26.21
N CYS A 920 -15.97 -3.91 25.96
CA CYS A 920 -17.18 -4.25 25.22
C CYS A 920 -17.83 -3.03 24.54
N PHE A 921 -18.84 -3.29 23.71
CA PHE A 921 -19.66 -2.28 23.05
C PHE A 921 -21.09 -2.79 22.85
N VAL A 922 -22.09 -1.91 22.89
CA VAL A 922 -23.46 -2.26 22.49
C VAL A 922 -23.55 -2.33 20.96
N ARG A 923 -24.18 -3.38 20.43
CA ARG A 923 -24.65 -3.47 19.05
C ARG A 923 -26.17 -3.43 19.06
N SER A 924 -26.73 -2.38 18.45
CA SER A 924 -28.17 -2.25 18.31
C SER A 924 -28.75 -3.34 17.39
N ALA A 925 -29.93 -3.83 17.76
CA ALA A 925 -30.68 -4.87 17.07
C ALA A 925 -32.11 -4.40 16.77
N GLY A 926 -32.26 -3.31 15.99
CA GLY A 926 -33.55 -2.63 15.69
C GLY A 926 -34.64 -3.44 14.95
N ASN A 927 -34.41 -4.75 14.78
CA ASN A 927 -35.35 -5.75 14.28
C ASN A 927 -35.74 -6.82 15.33
N PHE A 928 -35.17 -6.79 16.55
CA PHE A 928 -35.43 -7.74 17.64
C PHE A 928 -35.67 -6.99 18.96
N GLN A 929 -36.68 -6.11 18.97
CA GLN A 929 -37.10 -5.32 20.12
C GLN A 929 -38.59 -5.59 20.41
N LEU A 930 -39.05 -5.28 21.62
CA LEU A 930 -40.48 -5.35 21.97
C LEU A 930 -41.34 -4.44 21.05
N PRO A 931 -42.64 -4.71 20.91
CA PRO A 931 -43.54 -3.87 20.11
C PRO A 931 -43.60 -2.44 20.65
N GLU A 932 -43.73 -1.45 19.75
CA GLU A 932 -43.86 -0.02 20.13
C GLU A 932 -45.16 0.25 20.90
N ASP A 933 -46.25 -0.45 20.51
CA ASP A 933 -47.50 -0.49 21.27
C ASP A 933 -47.54 -1.75 22.15
N PRO A 934 -47.48 -1.62 23.49
CA PRO A 934 -47.43 -2.75 24.40
C PRO A 934 -48.73 -3.57 24.43
N SER A 935 -49.87 -3.15 23.86
CA SER A 935 -51.08 -3.98 23.89
C SER A 935 -50.97 -5.24 23.01
N HIS A 936 -50.05 -5.27 22.05
CA HIS A 936 -49.88 -6.42 21.15
C HIS A 936 -49.32 -7.65 21.88
N PRO A 937 -49.88 -8.86 21.62
CA PRO A 937 -49.38 -10.10 22.20
C PRO A 937 -48.06 -10.53 21.57
N CYS A 938 -47.27 -11.31 22.30
CA CYS A 938 -45.95 -11.79 21.88
C CYS A 938 -45.77 -13.30 22.14
N ILE A 939 -45.37 -14.06 21.12
CA ILE A 939 -44.91 -15.45 21.27
C ILE A 939 -43.37 -15.46 21.25
N LEU A 940 -42.75 -16.01 22.30
CA LEU A 940 -41.31 -15.98 22.53
C LEU A 940 -40.74 -17.41 22.47
N ILE A 941 -40.02 -17.78 21.41
CA ILE A 941 -39.52 -19.14 21.18
C ILE A 941 -37.99 -19.17 21.31
N GLY A 942 -37.46 -19.84 22.33
CA GLY A 942 -36.01 -19.80 22.59
C GLY A 942 -35.47 -20.86 23.56
N PRO A 943 -35.10 -22.06 23.07
CA PRO A 943 -34.52 -23.10 23.91
C PRO A 943 -33.06 -22.82 24.31
N GLY A 944 -32.66 -23.32 25.48
CA GLY A 944 -31.33 -23.11 26.05
C GLY A 944 -31.01 -21.62 26.19
N THR A 945 -29.82 -21.20 25.74
CA THR A 945 -29.42 -19.78 25.75
C THR A 945 -30.25 -18.89 24.81
N GLY A 946 -31.14 -19.44 23.98
CA GLY A 946 -32.15 -18.67 23.24
C GLY A 946 -33.11 -17.89 24.15
N ILE A 947 -33.17 -18.23 25.44
CA ILE A 947 -33.94 -17.48 26.44
C ILE A 947 -33.37 -16.08 26.74
N ALA A 948 -32.11 -15.80 26.36
CA ALA A 948 -31.38 -14.60 26.79
C ALA A 948 -32.13 -13.28 26.59
N PRO A 949 -32.52 -12.87 25.37
CA PRO A 949 -33.21 -11.58 25.17
C PRO A 949 -34.61 -11.55 25.82
N PHE A 950 -35.27 -12.70 25.94
CA PHE A 950 -36.60 -12.81 26.54
C PHE A 950 -36.60 -12.50 28.03
N ARG A 951 -35.49 -12.74 28.75
CA ARG A 951 -35.31 -12.26 30.11
C ARG A 951 -35.33 -10.73 30.19
N GLY A 952 -34.70 -10.05 29.22
CA GLY A 952 -34.80 -8.59 29.10
C GLY A 952 -36.23 -8.13 28.79
N PHE A 953 -36.95 -8.86 27.94
CA PHE A 953 -38.35 -8.54 27.59
C PHE A 953 -39.29 -8.67 28.78
N TRP A 954 -39.27 -9.78 29.54
CA TRP A 954 -40.18 -9.94 30.68
C TRP A 954 -39.83 -9.00 31.84
N GLN A 955 -38.55 -8.69 32.05
CA GLN A 955 -38.17 -7.65 33.01
C GLN A 955 -38.70 -6.26 32.61
N GLN A 956 -38.53 -5.85 31.34
CA GLN A 956 -39.07 -4.59 30.84
C GLN A 956 -40.58 -4.50 31.04
N ARG A 957 -41.30 -5.57 30.71
CA ARG A 957 -42.76 -5.67 30.85
C ARG A 957 -43.21 -5.63 32.32
N LEU A 958 -42.49 -6.29 33.23
CA LEU A 958 -42.74 -6.18 34.68
C LEU A 958 -42.58 -4.74 35.18
N HIS A 959 -41.52 -4.05 34.74
CA HIS A 959 -41.31 -2.64 35.07
C HIS A 959 -42.41 -1.74 34.50
N ASP A 960 -42.79 -1.93 33.23
CA ASP A 960 -43.79 -1.11 32.56
C ASP A 960 -45.18 -1.27 33.18
N THR A 961 -45.58 -2.50 33.55
CA THR A 961 -46.80 -2.75 34.32
C THR A 961 -46.74 -2.09 35.70
N LYS A 962 -45.60 -2.15 36.41
CA LYS A 962 -45.46 -1.59 37.77
C LYS A 962 -45.34 -0.07 37.83
N HIS A 963 -44.74 0.57 36.82
CA HIS A 963 -44.37 2.00 36.87
C HIS A 963 -45.02 2.88 35.80
N LYS A 964 -45.46 2.31 34.67
CA LYS A 964 -46.09 3.06 33.56
C LYS A 964 -47.61 2.80 33.46
N GLY A 965 -48.13 1.75 34.14
CA GLY A 965 -49.56 1.51 34.32
C GLY A 965 -50.30 1.03 33.06
N PHE A 966 -49.58 0.61 32.01
CA PHE A 966 -50.18 0.12 30.77
C PHE A 966 -50.67 -1.33 30.91
N GLN A 967 -51.81 -1.63 30.29
CA GLN A 967 -52.29 -3.00 30.15
C GLN A 967 -51.47 -3.72 29.07
N ALA A 968 -50.46 -4.48 29.52
CA ALA A 968 -49.59 -5.24 28.62
C ALA A 968 -50.35 -6.37 27.89
N GLY A 969 -50.11 -6.50 26.59
CA GLY A 969 -50.48 -7.66 25.79
C GLY A 969 -49.81 -8.94 26.28
N ARG A 970 -50.50 -10.06 26.10
CA ARG A 970 -50.11 -11.37 26.62
C ARG A 970 -48.76 -11.83 26.04
N MET A 971 -47.91 -12.41 26.88
CA MET A 971 -46.67 -13.03 26.43
C MET A 971 -46.67 -14.53 26.72
N THR A 972 -46.48 -15.34 25.67
CA THR A 972 -46.42 -16.80 25.75
C THR A 972 -44.99 -17.26 25.47
N LEU A 973 -44.35 -17.91 26.45
CA LEU A 973 -42.98 -18.38 26.36
C LEU A 973 -42.94 -19.86 25.96
N VAL A 974 -42.26 -20.16 24.85
CA VAL A 974 -41.98 -21.52 24.36
C VAL A 974 -40.49 -21.82 24.57
N PHE A 975 -40.17 -22.29 25.77
CA PHE A 975 -38.83 -22.65 26.19
C PHE A 975 -38.52 -24.12 25.86
N GLY A 976 -37.25 -24.49 25.91
CA GLY A 976 -36.85 -25.89 25.83
C GLY A 976 -35.45 -26.15 26.37
N CYS A 977 -35.28 -27.28 27.03
CA CYS A 977 -34.00 -27.74 27.58
C CYS A 977 -33.87 -29.27 27.46
N ARG A 978 -32.84 -29.86 28.05
CA ARG A 978 -32.69 -31.33 28.09
C ARG A 978 -33.60 -31.92 29.16
N ARG A 979 -33.56 -31.37 30.37
CA ARG A 979 -34.18 -31.92 31.58
C ARG A 979 -34.60 -30.83 32.57
N PRO A 980 -35.71 -31.00 33.30
CA PRO A 980 -36.21 -30.02 34.27
C PRO A 980 -35.25 -29.80 35.46
N ASP A 981 -34.43 -30.80 35.77
CA ASP A 981 -33.53 -30.87 36.92
C ASP A 981 -32.05 -30.63 36.58
N GLU A 982 -31.68 -30.53 35.29
CA GLU A 982 -30.31 -30.22 34.86
C GLU A 982 -30.13 -28.80 34.31
N ASP A 983 -30.97 -28.39 33.35
CA ASP A 983 -30.70 -27.22 32.49
C ASP A 983 -31.92 -26.33 32.21
N HIS A 984 -32.91 -26.35 33.10
CA HIS A 984 -34.06 -25.43 33.07
C HIS A 984 -33.65 -24.02 33.57
N LEU A 985 -32.98 -23.25 32.70
CA LEU A 985 -32.50 -21.90 32.97
C LEU A 985 -33.62 -20.97 33.47
N TYR A 986 -33.34 -20.14 34.48
CA TYR A 986 -34.27 -19.12 35.03
C TYR A 986 -35.64 -19.64 35.52
N ARG A 987 -35.77 -20.94 35.84
CA ARG A 987 -37.04 -21.57 36.27
C ARG A 987 -37.79 -20.83 37.39
N GLU A 988 -37.06 -20.30 38.37
CA GLU A 988 -37.63 -19.52 39.49
C GLU A 988 -38.18 -18.16 39.02
N GLU A 989 -37.42 -17.44 38.19
CA GLU A 989 -37.86 -16.16 37.61
C GLU A 989 -39.07 -16.36 36.68
N MET A 990 -39.14 -17.45 35.91
CA MET A 990 -40.32 -17.77 35.09
C MET A 990 -41.60 -17.94 35.94
N LEU A 991 -41.49 -18.64 37.07
CA LEU A 991 -42.61 -18.87 37.99
C LEU A 991 -43.06 -17.55 38.63
N GLU A 992 -42.12 -16.68 39.01
CA GLU A 992 -42.42 -15.33 39.48
C GLU A 992 -43.13 -14.49 38.40
N MET A 993 -42.66 -14.51 37.15
CA MET A 993 -43.28 -13.73 36.07
C MET A 993 -44.67 -14.25 35.68
N ALA A 994 -44.92 -15.56 35.80
CA ALA A 994 -46.26 -16.12 35.63
C ALA A 994 -47.20 -15.71 36.77
N GLN A 995 -46.73 -15.72 38.03
CA GLN A 995 -47.51 -15.26 39.19
C GLN A 995 -47.81 -13.74 39.13
N ASN A 996 -46.92 -12.93 38.55
CA ASN A 996 -47.15 -11.51 38.31
C ASN A 996 -47.97 -11.23 37.03
N GLY A 997 -48.44 -12.25 36.31
CA GLY A 997 -49.22 -12.11 35.07
C GLY A 997 -48.44 -11.55 33.87
N VAL A 998 -47.11 -11.47 33.95
CA VAL A 998 -46.23 -10.94 32.88
C VAL A 998 -46.00 -11.99 31.80
N LEU A 999 -45.79 -13.25 32.19
CA LEU A 999 -45.89 -14.40 31.29
C LEU A 999 -47.29 -15.00 31.44
N HIS A 1000 -48.08 -14.99 30.37
CA HIS A 1000 -49.43 -15.54 30.36
C HIS A 1000 -49.40 -17.07 30.43
N GLU A 1001 -48.50 -17.68 29.64
CA GLU A 1001 -48.26 -19.12 29.62
C GLU A 1001 -46.76 -19.41 29.41
N VAL A 1002 -46.30 -20.54 29.97
CA VAL A 1002 -44.92 -21.03 29.83
C VAL A 1002 -44.92 -22.50 29.45
N HIS A 1003 -44.60 -22.77 28.19
CA HIS A 1003 -44.54 -24.10 27.58
C HIS A 1003 -43.07 -24.54 27.50
N THR A 1004 -42.72 -25.71 28.05
CA THR A 1004 -41.32 -26.19 28.09
C THR A 1004 -41.15 -27.54 27.40
N ALA A 1005 -40.33 -27.58 26.36
CA ALA A 1005 -39.93 -28.81 25.68
C ALA A 1005 -38.73 -29.48 26.37
N TYR A 1006 -38.83 -30.79 26.63
CA TYR A 1006 -37.74 -31.57 27.24
C TYR A 1006 -37.18 -32.59 26.25
N SER A 1007 -35.95 -32.36 25.80
CA SER A 1007 -35.34 -33.18 24.74
C SER A 1007 -34.64 -34.45 25.24
N ARG A 1008 -34.58 -34.69 26.56
CA ARG A 1008 -33.88 -35.83 27.19
C ARG A 1008 -34.55 -36.32 28.49
N LEU A 1009 -35.89 -36.28 28.60
CA LEU A 1009 -36.59 -36.94 29.72
C LEU A 1009 -36.42 -38.47 29.65
N PRO A 1010 -35.98 -39.15 30.73
CA PRO A 1010 -35.89 -40.60 30.74
C PRO A 1010 -37.25 -41.28 30.48
N GLY A 1011 -37.27 -42.28 29.59
CA GLY A 1011 -38.49 -43.03 29.26
C GLY A 1011 -39.50 -42.31 28.36
N GLN A 1012 -39.22 -41.08 27.90
CA GLN A 1012 -40.09 -40.31 27.02
C GLN A 1012 -39.42 -40.02 25.66
N PRO A 1013 -40.19 -39.79 24.57
CA PRO A 1013 -39.64 -39.33 23.30
C PRO A 1013 -38.99 -37.94 23.45
N LYS A 1014 -38.02 -37.62 22.58
CA LYS A 1014 -37.41 -36.28 22.56
C LYS A 1014 -38.42 -35.26 22.06
N VAL A 1015 -38.79 -34.28 22.89
CA VAL A 1015 -39.67 -33.16 22.51
C VAL A 1015 -38.83 -31.90 22.30
N TYR A 1016 -39.10 -31.14 21.24
CA TYR A 1016 -38.49 -29.84 20.96
C TYR A 1016 -39.56 -28.73 20.85
N VAL A 1017 -39.12 -27.47 20.83
CA VAL A 1017 -40.03 -26.30 20.79
C VAL A 1017 -40.97 -26.33 19.58
N GLN A 1018 -40.49 -26.77 18.41
CA GLN A 1018 -41.31 -26.91 17.21
C GLN A 1018 -42.36 -28.02 17.31
N ASP A 1019 -42.24 -28.96 18.24
CA ASP A 1019 -43.25 -30.00 18.44
C ASP A 1019 -44.38 -29.49 19.35
N LEU A 1020 -44.06 -28.66 20.36
CA LEU A 1020 -45.07 -27.94 21.15
C LEU A 1020 -45.86 -26.94 20.29
N LEU A 1021 -45.18 -26.20 19.41
CA LEU A 1021 -45.85 -25.31 18.43
C LEU A 1021 -46.87 -26.06 17.58
N ARG A 1022 -46.56 -27.30 17.18
CA ARG A 1022 -47.44 -28.14 16.34
C ARG A 1022 -48.56 -28.83 17.12
N GLN A 1023 -48.30 -29.23 18.37
CA GLN A 1023 -49.21 -30.10 19.15
C GLN A 1023 -50.11 -29.33 20.12
N GLN A 1024 -49.70 -28.15 20.58
CA GLN A 1024 -50.34 -27.44 21.69
C GLN A 1024 -50.68 -25.98 21.37
N LEU A 1025 -49.89 -25.33 20.50
CA LEU A 1025 -49.97 -23.88 20.25
C LEU A 1025 -50.36 -23.51 18.81
N ALA A 1026 -50.88 -24.45 18.02
CA ALA A 1026 -51.25 -24.22 16.62
C ALA A 1026 -52.24 -23.04 16.47
N SER A 1027 -53.38 -23.11 17.15
CA SER A 1027 -54.41 -22.07 17.17
C SER A 1027 -53.94 -20.77 17.83
N GLU A 1028 -53.07 -20.85 18.85
CA GLU A 1028 -52.49 -19.67 19.52
C GLU A 1028 -51.58 -18.88 18.56
N VAL A 1029 -50.71 -19.57 17.83
CA VAL A 1029 -49.84 -18.98 16.79
C VAL A 1029 -50.68 -18.33 15.69
N LEU A 1030 -51.74 -18.99 15.23
CA LEU A 1030 -52.63 -18.48 14.19
C LEU A 1030 -53.38 -17.23 14.66
N ARG A 1031 -53.99 -17.26 15.85
CA ARG A 1031 -54.69 -16.11 16.43
C ARG A 1031 -53.77 -14.91 16.65
N VAL A 1032 -52.58 -15.13 17.21
CA VAL A 1032 -51.58 -14.07 17.43
C VAL A 1032 -51.08 -13.47 16.11
N LEU A 1033 -50.81 -14.28 15.08
CA LEU A 1033 -50.26 -13.78 13.82
C LEU A 1033 -51.31 -13.21 12.86
N HIS A 1034 -52.54 -13.71 12.87
CA HIS A 1034 -53.58 -13.38 11.90
C HIS A 1034 -54.67 -12.45 12.45
N GLU A 1035 -55.14 -12.67 13.68
CA GLU A 1035 -56.28 -11.95 14.27
C GLU A 1035 -55.85 -10.79 15.17
N GLU A 1036 -54.93 -11.03 16.12
CA GLU A 1036 -54.53 -10.05 17.15
C GLU A 1036 -53.37 -9.14 16.72
N HIS A 1037 -52.96 -9.19 15.44
CA HIS A 1037 -51.82 -8.45 14.87
C HIS A 1037 -50.50 -8.53 15.69
N GLY A 1038 -50.35 -9.56 16.52
CA GLY A 1038 -49.22 -9.74 17.43
C GLY A 1038 -47.89 -10.12 16.77
N HIS A 1039 -46.90 -10.32 17.63
CA HIS A 1039 -45.50 -10.52 17.26
C HIS A 1039 -44.99 -11.92 17.65
N LEU A 1040 -44.07 -12.47 16.87
CA LEU A 1040 -43.42 -13.76 17.12
C LEU A 1040 -41.91 -13.62 17.02
N TYR A 1041 -41.22 -14.07 18.08
CA TYR A 1041 -39.77 -13.96 18.22
C TYR A 1041 -39.13 -15.35 18.33
N VAL A 1042 -38.11 -15.63 17.51
CA VAL A 1042 -37.32 -16.87 17.54
C VAL A 1042 -35.87 -16.55 17.88
N CYS A 1043 -35.31 -17.19 18.91
CA CYS A 1043 -33.92 -16.95 19.33
C CYS A 1043 -33.16 -18.26 19.60
N GLY A 1044 -31.91 -18.37 19.14
CA GLY A 1044 -31.02 -19.51 19.44
C GLY A 1044 -30.33 -20.14 18.23
N ASP A 1045 -30.13 -21.47 18.27
CA ASP A 1045 -29.35 -22.21 17.26
C ASP A 1045 -30.05 -22.22 15.88
N VAL A 1046 -29.28 -21.95 14.82
CA VAL A 1046 -29.77 -21.88 13.43
C VAL A 1046 -30.55 -23.11 12.94
N ARG A 1047 -30.25 -24.32 13.44
CA ARG A 1047 -31.01 -25.54 13.09
C ARG A 1047 -32.42 -25.49 13.69
N MET A 1048 -32.51 -25.07 14.95
CA MET A 1048 -33.78 -24.88 15.66
C MET A 1048 -34.61 -23.80 14.99
N ALA A 1049 -34.02 -22.65 14.65
CA ALA A 1049 -34.74 -21.57 13.97
C ALA A 1049 -35.33 -22.02 12.62
N ARG A 1050 -34.55 -22.76 11.81
CA ARG A 1050 -35.04 -23.38 10.56
C ARG A 1050 -36.20 -24.36 10.78
N ASP A 1051 -36.13 -25.21 11.81
CA ASP A 1051 -37.12 -26.26 12.04
C ASP A 1051 -38.40 -25.73 12.74
N VAL A 1052 -38.28 -24.63 13.49
CA VAL A 1052 -39.38 -23.75 13.92
C VAL A 1052 -40.03 -23.08 12.71
N ALA A 1053 -39.26 -22.39 11.85
CA ALA A 1053 -39.77 -21.71 10.67
C ALA A 1053 -40.53 -22.67 9.73
N ARG A 1054 -40.02 -23.88 9.49
CA ARG A 1054 -40.76 -24.92 8.72
C ARG A 1054 -42.09 -25.28 9.38
N THR A 1055 -42.12 -25.40 10.70
CA THR A 1055 -43.37 -25.75 11.42
C THR A 1055 -44.37 -24.59 11.36
N LEU A 1056 -43.94 -23.35 11.60
CA LEU A 1056 -44.81 -22.17 11.53
C LEU A 1056 -45.39 -21.97 10.12
N LYS A 1057 -44.59 -22.18 9.08
CA LYS A 1057 -45.05 -22.19 7.68
C LYS A 1057 -46.09 -23.29 7.43
N GLY A 1058 -45.84 -24.51 7.91
CA GLY A 1058 -46.80 -25.63 7.80
C GLY A 1058 -48.13 -25.39 8.52
N LEU A 1059 -48.12 -24.71 9.68
CA LEU A 1059 -49.34 -24.32 10.40
C LEU A 1059 -50.16 -23.29 9.62
N VAL A 1060 -49.50 -22.24 9.11
CA VAL A 1060 -50.16 -21.20 8.29
C VAL A 1060 -50.70 -21.77 6.97
N ALA A 1061 -49.94 -22.67 6.32
CA ALA A 1061 -50.37 -23.35 5.10
C ALA A 1061 -51.65 -24.17 5.32
N ALA A 1062 -51.72 -24.91 6.43
CA ALA A 1062 -52.83 -25.80 6.75
C ALA A 1062 -54.12 -25.03 7.08
N GLU A 1063 -54.04 -23.99 7.91
CA GLU A 1063 -55.23 -23.23 8.32
C GLU A 1063 -55.75 -22.32 7.20
N LEU A 1064 -54.86 -21.52 6.59
CA LEU A 1064 -55.24 -20.51 5.60
C LEU A 1064 -55.37 -21.09 4.18
N SER A 1065 -55.14 -22.40 4.00
CA SER A 1065 -55.19 -23.11 2.70
C SER A 1065 -54.32 -22.48 1.60
N LEU A 1066 -53.15 -21.95 1.99
CA LEU A 1066 -52.24 -21.22 1.10
C LEU A 1066 -51.24 -22.13 0.38
N SER A 1067 -50.83 -21.74 -0.82
CA SER A 1067 -49.71 -22.38 -1.54
C SER A 1067 -48.36 -22.10 -0.87
N GLU A 1068 -47.34 -22.89 -1.18
CA GLU A 1068 -45.98 -22.70 -0.63
C GLU A 1068 -45.43 -21.29 -0.95
N GLU A 1069 -45.65 -20.80 -2.17
CA GLU A 1069 -45.31 -19.42 -2.58
C GLU A 1069 -46.06 -18.36 -1.77
N GLN A 1070 -47.37 -18.52 -1.55
CA GLN A 1070 -48.18 -17.62 -0.73
C GLN A 1070 -47.76 -17.62 0.76
N VAL A 1071 -47.27 -18.75 1.26
CA VAL A 1071 -46.76 -18.88 2.63
C VAL A 1071 -45.39 -18.21 2.79
N GLU A 1072 -44.50 -18.32 1.80
CA GLU A 1072 -43.27 -17.52 1.77
C GLU A 1072 -43.58 -16.02 1.75
N ASP A 1073 -44.52 -15.58 0.89
CA ASP A 1073 -44.97 -14.19 0.85
C ASP A 1073 -45.61 -13.72 2.17
N TYR A 1074 -46.36 -14.58 2.86
CA TYR A 1074 -46.95 -14.26 4.17
C TYR A 1074 -45.87 -14.03 5.24
N PHE A 1075 -44.87 -14.91 5.34
CA PHE A 1075 -43.76 -14.73 6.30
C PHE A 1075 -42.83 -13.58 5.89
N PHE A 1076 -42.68 -13.31 4.59
CA PHE A 1076 -41.98 -12.13 4.10
C PHE A 1076 -42.71 -10.83 4.47
N GLN A 1077 -44.04 -10.80 4.38
CA GLN A 1077 -44.87 -9.70 4.85
C GLN A 1077 -44.71 -9.50 6.37
N LEU A 1078 -44.80 -10.56 7.18
CA LEU A 1078 -44.57 -10.48 8.63
C LEU A 1078 -43.18 -9.97 9.01
N LYS A 1079 -42.11 -10.41 8.31
CA LYS A 1079 -40.76 -9.84 8.46
C LYS A 1079 -40.75 -8.35 8.10
N SER A 1080 -41.39 -7.97 6.99
CA SER A 1080 -41.44 -6.57 6.53
C SER A 1080 -42.24 -5.63 7.44
N GLN A 1081 -43.26 -6.15 8.12
CA GLN A 1081 -44.08 -5.46 9.12
C GLN A 1081 -43.38 -5.35 10.50
N LYS A 1082 -42.17 -5.91 10.66
CA LYS A 1082 -41.51 -6.14 11.96
C LYS A 1082 -42.40 -6.90 12.96
N ARG A 1083 -43.03 -7.99 12.54
CA ARG A 1083 -43.89 -8.85 13.37
C ARG A 1083 -43.39 -10.29 13.51
N TYR A 1084 -42.48 -10.72 12.64
CA TYR A 1084 -41.73 -11.98 12.78
C TYR A 1084 -40.23 -11.66 12.92
N HIS A 1085 -39.63 -12.06 14.04
CA HIS A 1085 -38.30 -11.63 14.48
C HIS A 1085 -37.38 -12.82 14.73
N GLU A 1086 -36.12 -12.74 14.30
CA GLU A 1086 -35.13 -13.83 14.43
C GLU A 1086 -33.79 -13.30 14.99
N ASP A 1087 -33.36 -13.82 16.15
CA ASP A 1087 -32.03 -13.60 16.74
C ASP A 1087 -31.25 -14.92 16.78
N ILE A 1088 -30.54 -15.21 15.69
CA ILE A 1088 -29.99 -16.53 15.41
C ILE A 1088 -28.48 -16.54 15.60
N PHE A 1089 -28.00 -17.55 16.34
CA PHE A 1089 -26.58 -17.81 16.55
C PHE A 1089 -26.16 -19.07 15.76
N GLY A 1090 -24.91 -19.06 15.31
CA GLY A 1090 -24.33 -20.15 14.53
C GLY A 1090 -24.36 -21.50 15.25
N ALA A 1091 -24.37 -22.59 14.47
CA ALA A 1091 -24.56 -23.94 14.97
C ALA A 1091 -23.57 -24.31 16.08
N LEU A 1092 -24.09 -24.56 17.29
CA LEU A 1092 -23.31 -25.19 18.35
C LEU A 1092 -23.01 -26.63 17.93
N PHE A 1093 -21.75 -26.95 17.65
CA PHE A 1093 -21.32 -28.30 17.29
C PHE A 1093 -21.62 -29.28 18.44
N THR A 1094 -22.78 -29.92 18.31
CA THR A 1094 -23.23 -31.02 19.15
C THR A 1094 -22.43 -32.26 18.76
N TYR A 1095 -21.26 -32.41 19.37
CA TYR A 1095 -20.54 -33.68 19.48
C TYR A 1095 -21.38 -34.68 20.28
N GLU A 1096 -22.52 -35.12 19.73
CA GLU A 1096 -23.22 -36.32 20.19
C GLU A 1096 -22.47 -37.53 19.65
N VAL A 1097 -21.89 -38.32 20.55
CA VAL A 1097 -21.26 -39.60 20.23
C VAL A 1097 -22.30 -40.50 19.57
N LYS A 1098 -22.16 -40.76 18.26
CA LYS A 1098 -22.97 -41.74 17.54
C LYS A 1098 -22.63 -43.17 17.94
N LYS A 1099 -23.02 -43.54 19.17
CA LYS A 1099 -23.42 -44.91 19.46
C LYS A 1099 -24.80 -45.12 18.82
N ASP A 1100 -24.79 -45.49 17.54
CA ASP A 1100 -25.76 -46.42 16.95
C ASP A 1100 -25.31 -46.78 15.52
N GLY A 1101 -25.09 -48.08 15.31
CA GLY A 1101 -24.51 -48.62 14.07
C GLY A 1101 -25.54 -48.86 12.99
N ALA A 1102 -25.92 -47.82 12.24
CA ALA A 1102 -26.74 -47.95 11.03
C ALA A 1102 -26.16 -47.13 9.88
N ALA A 1103 -25.45 -47.79 8.96
CA ALA A 1103 -24.93 -47.14 7.77
C ALA A 1103 -26.08 -46.83 6.78
N ARG A 1104 -26.32 -45.55 6.52
CA ARG A 1104 -27.03 -45.07 5.33
C ARG A 1104 -26.09 -44.16 4.55
N GLN A 1105 -25.83 -44.50 3.30
CA GLN A 1105 -25.02 -43.69 2.38
C GLN A 1105 -25.76 -42.38 2.08
N PRO A 1106 -25.06 -41.24 1.94
CA PRO A 1106 -25.64 -40.05 1.33
C PRO A 1106 -25.82 -40.30 -0.17
N SER A 1107 -27.06 -40.35 -0.64
CA SER A 1107 -27.41 -40.43 -2.07
C SER A 1107 -27.04 -39.12 -2.77
N ILE A 1108 -26.25 -39.22 -3.83
CA ILE A 1108 -25.95 -38.09 -4.74
C ILE A 1108 -27.22 -37.79 -5.55
N PRO A 1109 -27.69 -36.53 -5.64
CA PRO A 1109 -28.67 -36.13 -6.65
C PRO A 1109 -27.95 -35.98 -7.99
N GLU A 1110 -28.23 -36.89 -8.93
CA GLU A 1110 -27.90 -36.67 -10.34
C GLU A 1110 -28.90 -35.66 -10.91
N PHE A 1111 -28.39 -34.59 -11.53
CA PHE A 1111 -29.21 -33.66 -12.31
C PHE A 1111 -29.05 -33.98 -13.80
N GLN A 1112 -30.18 -34.20 -14.47
CA GLN A 1112 -30.38 -33.90 -15.89
C GLN A 1112 -31.05 -32.51 -16.00
#